data_AF-A0A8H3HMK0-F1
#
_entry.id   AF-A0A8H3HMK0-F1
#
_cell.length_a   1.000
_cell.length_b   1.000
_cell.length_c   1.000
_cell.angle_alpha   90.00
_cell.angle_beta   90.00
_cell.angle_gamma   90.00
#
_symmetry.space_group_name_H-M   'P 1'
#
loop_
_entity.id
_entity.type
_entity.pdbx_description
1 polymer ?
#
loop_
_entity_poly.entity_id
_entity_poly.type
_entity_poly.pdbx_seq_one_letter_code
_entity_poly.pdbx_strand_id
1 'polypeptide(L)'
;TDGNVLGAPAGWKIIRGRGSNRQVELGKGGRPPGKRYVDRRAIASTTRRLIPSKSAAPLTQEEEEEGFIRVNKRRKLRHDDLADQVDDLGKVKRREEGPVYREITRADSNSSASDISDSESDTELVTPELTRAGKLQARVKEYPTDISAWMALLKHNVAPAQDGLARAEIAVSVLSKALAAHPANRRSPSLRLRFLRAGEIIWPHQQLEKEWEEVLKDFPHDGDVWTEWVGWRMRVMHHVESTIGEISHAFEVLRGNTEELEMQRLRLFWKACVWLRQAGYVERAISAMQAQIEITFFPPLNRPSTFADTLAMFEEFWDSEVPRVGEEGAQGWASWVSGASAGGVYNEQQTFKPSQDPPTDPYQNWAQREKSIDSALTHPLRLRTANFRLDDPHRVVVLSDFSPILTPLVTPIARRNLLFVCLHFLGLHTPGSTPPPDDVWADDRWMKRENDLFPDQLKSVGPRVLDGGALIGHERMLRPGWGPVKEWGWGVGRVVGAESDMVAGGRMWEAVDLAGVDNAFVSRVFTMLGPVVQDEMWDEHWLAFEAVSNPKKALKLSRTQLAQDQSSLYRWAVHARLERARNKHEEASKIYRVNLAHVDLKERRPGELELWWDWSEMEWLRDKVEDVLQIVMMAVDVSSTSPTDILRAKRIYDSSLKDGVLGDPMANVALVRLRALLELLTTESLPSALAIYNHHLQTPQFLHHTTEHEALVLSAALCAFHYTRTLGRPCPPSILRDQATAAIKLYPGNTILLGLFLESERGEKVWGRVRAAVSDVILQEDLKDDMKTEVSLARVLWAVWVESWEHGNYEQERVRNVLSKAVNDHRMRHSPVLWRIYLEFEIRAGQLTRAKALLYQATDACPWVKEFYLLAFDQLRSTFTHTQLDSWTSLMAERQIRTRTDIEELLANWVPPNEDSDSEAELGMGELEIEERAQELRRLRPY
;
A
#
# COMPACT_ATOMS: atom_id res chain seq x y z
N THR A 1 25.68 4.67 54.33
CA THR A 1 25.32 3.34 53.79
C THR A 1 24.35 3.57 52.66
N ASP A 2 24.90 3.72 51.45
CA ASP A 2 24.14 3.94 50.22
C ASP A 2 23.79 2.55 49.65
N GLY A 3 22.54 2.12 49.86
CA GLY A 3 22.07 0.85 49.34
C GLY A 3 21.77 0.95 47.85
N ASN A 4 22.18 -0.05 47.07
CA ASN A 4 21.65 -0.29 45.74
C ASN A 4 20.20 -0.76 45.87
N VAL A 5 19.32 -0.28 44.98
CA VAL A 5 17.91 -0.70 44.95
C VAL A 5 17.78 -1.96 44.10
N LEU A 6 17.33 -3.07 44.70
CA LEU A 6 17.00 -4.30 43.99
C LEU A 6 15.90 -4.02 42.94
N GLY A 7 16.19 -4.29 41.67
CA GLY A 7 15.30 -4.05 40.53
C GLY A 7 15.50 -2.71 39.79
N ALA A 8 16.39 -1.83 40.26
CA ALA A 8 16.73 -0.59 39.56
C ALA A 8 17.93 -0.76 38.60
N PRO A 9 18.00 -0.02 37.47
CA PRO A 9 19.15 -0.05 36.57
C PRO A 9 20.47 0.32 37.27
N ALA A 10 21.59 -0.23 36.81
CA ALA A 10 22.92 0.06 37.37
C ALA A 10 23.20 1.58 37.43
N GLY A 11 23.55 2.10 38.60
CA GLY A 11 23.92 3.51 38.82
C GLY A 11 22.89 4.36 39.58
N TRP A 12 21.74 3.81 39.97
CA TRP A 12 20.77 4.49 40.84
C TRP A 12 21.04 4.18 42.32
N LYS A 13 21.23 5.23 43.13
CA LYS A 13 21.52 5.10 44.56
C LYS A 13 20.46 5.81 45.41
N ILE A 14 20.23 5.27 46.60
CA ILE A 14 19.40 5.89 47.63
C ILE A 14 20.16 7.09 48.23
N ILE A 15 19.55 8.27 48.22
CA ILE A 15 20.08 9.50 48.81
C ILE A 15 19.14 9.94 49.93
N ARG A 16 19.69 10.26 51.11
CA ARG A 16 18.93 10.88 52.21
C ARG A 16 19.08 12.39 52.16
N GLY A 17 17.98 13.12 52.05
CA GLY A 17 17.99 14.59 52.06
C GLY A 17 18.58 15.15 53.36
N ARG A 18 19.41 16.21 53.27
CA ARG A 18 19.90 16.96 54.44
C ARG A 18 18.88 18.06 54.78
N GLY A 19 17.94 17.74 55.68
CA GLY A 19 16.92 18.66 56.20
C GLY A 19 16.05 17.96 57.25
N SER A 20 15.24 18.72 58.01
CA SER A 20 14.42 18.17 59.11
C SER A 20 13.38 17.14 58.65
N ASN A 21 13.00 17.16 57.36
CA ASN A 21 12.28 16.07 56.71
C ASN A 21 13.27 15.13 56.02
N ARG A 22 13.63 14.03 56.70
CA ARG A 22 14.43 12.93 56.17
C ARG A 22 13.66 12.12 55.12
N GLN A 23 13.36 12.72 53.97
CA GLN A 23 12.83 11.97 52.83
C GLN A 23 13.97 11.24 52.10
N VAL A 24 13.66 10.02 51.69
CA VAL A 24 14.56 9.12 50.96
C VAL A 24 14.27 9.32 49.47
N GLU A 25 15.26 9.80 48.71
CA GLU A 25 15.14 10.09 47.29
C GLU A 25 16.07 9.17 46.48
N LEU A 26 15.75 8.93 45.21
CA LEU A 26 16.56 8.14 44.29
C LEU A 26 17.24 9.07 43.29
N GLY A 27 18.58 9.02 43.23
CA GLY A 27 19.36 9.84 42.30
C GLY A 27 20.37 9.03 41.50
N LYS A 28 20.50 9.37 40.21
CA LYS A 28 21.50 8.77 39.32
C LYS A 28 22.90 9.24 39.75
N GLY A 29 23.77 8.29 40.09
CA GLY A 29 25.13 8.57 40.57
C GLY A 29 25.21 9.23 41.95
N GLY A 30 24.16 9.19 42.76
CA GLY A 30 24.17 9.78 44.11
C GLY A 30 24.03 11.31 44.15
N ARG A 31 23.64 11.95 43.03
CA ARG A 31 23.36 13.39 42.98
C ARG A 31 21.85 13.67 42.99
N PRO A 32 21.37 14.66 43.76
CA PRO A 32 19.96 15.03 43.75
C PRO A 32 19.57 15.65 42.39
N PRO A 33 18.37 15.36 41.85
CA PRO A 33 17.90 15.98 40.62
C PRO A 33 17.74 17.49 40.82
N GLY A 34 18.30 18.29 39.89
CA GLY A 34 18.21 19.74 39.96
C GLY A 34 16.76 20.21 39.83
N LYS A 35 16.28 21.03 40.77
CA LYS A 35 14.96 21.67 40.72
C LYS A 35 14.92 22.65 39.54
N ARG A 36 14.40 22.21 38.39
CA ARG A 36 14.05 23.12 37.29
C ARG A 36 12.75 23.84 37.65
N TYR A 37 12.84 25.14 37.92
CA TYR A 37 11.70 26.05 37.83
C TYR A 37 11.19 26.02 36.39
N VAL A 38 9.95 25.58 36.18
CA VAL A 38 9.29 25.64 34.88
C VAL A 38 8.43 26.90 34.86
N ASP A 39 8.81 27.87 34.03
CA ASP A 39 7.94 28.96 33.62
C ASP A 39 6.68 28.39 32.97
N ARG A 40 5.52 28.72 33.54
CA ARG A 40 4.20 28.42 32.98
C ARG A 40 4.01 29.21 31.67
N ARG A 41 4.42 28.65 30.54
CA ARG A 41 3.69 28.84 29.28
C ARG A 41 2.77 27.64 29.08
N ALA A 42 1.47 27.91 29.20
CA ALA A 42 0.41 26.94 29.10
C ALA A 42 0.41 26.27 27.72
N ILE A 43 0.83 25.01 27.66
CA ILE A 43 0.28 24.05 26.71
C ILE A 43 -0.98 23.50 27.38
N ALA A 44 -2.13 23.70 26.75
CA ALA A 44 -3.42 23.27 27.29
C ALA A 44 -3.48 21.73 27.37
N SER A 45 -3.08 21.18 28.52
CA SER A 45 -3.38 19.80 28.91
C SER A 45 -4.89 19.67 29.13
N THR A 46 -5.61 19.13 28.15
CA THR A 46 -7.03 18.77 28.25
C THR A 46 -7.23 17.47 29.03
N THR A 47 -6.84 17.46 30.30
CA THR A 47 -7.39 16.49 31.27
C THR A 47 -8.73 17.02 31.75
N ARG A 48 -9.81 16.79 30.99
CA ARG A 48 -11.17 17.10 31.48
C ARG A 48 -11.70 15.92 32.29
N ARG A 49 -12.05 16.20 33.55
CA ARG A 49 -12.87 15.32 34.41
C ARG A 49 -14.15 14.95 33.66
N LEU A 50 -14.50 13.66 33.69
CA LEU A 50 -15.81 13.18 33.22
C LEU A 50 -16.91 13.85 34.06
N ILE A 51 -17.74 14.65 33.41
CA ILE A 51 -18.99 15.18 33.99
C ILE A 51 -20.11 14.23 33.56
N PRO A 52 -20.89 13.64 34.48
CA PRO A 52 -22.03 12.79 34.12
C PRO A 52 -23.09 13.59 33.35
N SER A 53 -23.59 13.03 32.25
CA SER A 53 -24.63 13.64 31.42
C SER A 53 -25.99 13.70 32.12
N LYS A 54 -26.68 14.83 31.96
CA LYS A 54 -28.05 15.08 32.43
C LYS A 54 -29.07 14.26 31.62
N SER A 55 -29.26 13.01 32.01
CA SER A 55 -30.45 12.23 31.63
C SER A 55 -30.89 11.36 32.82
N ALA A 56 -31.35 12.03 33.87
CA ALA A 56 -32.11 11.41 34.94
C ALA A 56 -33.21 12.40 35.32
N ALA A 57 -34.46 11.93 35.30
CA ALA A 57 -35.64 12.70 35.67
C ALA A 57 -35.53 13.17 37.14
N PRO A 58 -36.13 14.32 37.51
CA PRO A 58 -36.00 14.88 38.85
C PRO A 58 -36.74 14.00 39.88
N LEU A 59 -36.00 13.51 40.88
CA LEU A 59 -36.55 12.93 42.10
C LEU A 59 -37.13 14.05 42.98
N THR A 60 -38.28 13.78 43.60
CA THR A 60 -39.04 14.68 44.47
C THR A 60 -38.33 14.97 45.80
N GLN A 61 -38.60 16.16 46.35
CA GLN A 61 -37.96 16.82 47.51
C GLN A 61 -38.05 16.12 48.89
N GLU A 62 -38.38 14.83 48.97
CA GLU A 62 -38.58 14.13 50.26
C GLU A 62 -37.44 13.17 50.66
N GLU A 63 -36.34 13.11 49.90
CA GLU A 63 -35.17 12.25 50.22
C GLU A 63 -33.90 13.03 50.62
N GLU A 64 -34.01 14.33 50.93
CA GLU A 64 -32.86 15.17 51.31
C GLU A 64 -32.45 15.10 52.80
N GLU A 65 -33.17 14.36 53.67
CA GLU A 65 -32.89 14.35 55.11
C GLU A 65 -32.25 13.08 55.70
N GLU A 66 -31.97 12.05 54.91
CA GLU A 66 -31.16 10.91 55.37
C GLU A 66 -29.97 10.66 54.45
N GLY A 67 -28.80 11.18 54.85
CA GLY A 67 -27.54 11.00 54.15
C GLY A 67 -27.05 9.55 54.12
N PHE A 68 -27.57 8.74 53.20
CA PHE A 68 -27.03 7.42 52.84
C PHE A 68 -27.53 6.91 51.47
N ILE A 69 -26.67 6.90 50.44
CA ILE A 69 -26.96 6.21 49.17
C ILE A 69 -26.51 4.73 49.27
N ARG A 70 -27.47 3.80 49.23
CA ARG A 70 -27.23 2.34 49.20
C ARG A 70 -26.68 1.89 47.84
N VAL A 71 -25.41 1.46 47.80
CA VAL A 71 -24.83 0.71 46.68
C VAL A 71 -25.16 -0.77 46.84
N ASN A 72 -25.97 -1.33 45.94
CA ASN A 72 -26.33 -2.74 45.96
C ASN A 72 -25.14 -3.64 45.58
N LYS A 73 -24.61 -4.29 46.62
CA LYS A 73 -24.03 -5.66 46.72
C LYS A 73 -23.17 -6.18 45.55
N ARG A 74 -21.86 -5.90 45.62
CA ARG A 74 -20.84 -6.91 45.29
C ARG A 74 -20.60 -7.78 46.53
N ARG A 75 -20.88 -9.08 46.44
CA ARG A 75 -20.56 -10.05 47.50
C ARG A 75 -19.04 -10.22 47.58
N LYS A 76 -18.49 -9.85 48.73
CA LYS A 76 -17.12 -10.16 49.16
C LYS A 76 -16.99 -11.67 49.36
N LEU A 77 -15.96 -12.27 48.78
CA LEU A 77 -15.32 -13.46 49.33
C LEU A 77 -14.69 -13.08 50.68
N ARG A 78 -15.04 -13.82 51.74
CA ARG A 78 -14.26 -13.88 52.96
C ARG A 78 -13.43 -15.16 52.93
N HIS A 79 -12.17 -14.98 53.29
CA HIS A 79 -11.24 -16.02 53.66
C HIS A 79 -11.52 -16.40 55.12
N ASP A 80 -11.34 -17.70 55.43
CA ASP A 80 -11.50 -18.39 56.72
C ASP A 80 -12.72 -19.31 56.77
N ASP A 81 -12.54 -20.50 56.19
CA ASP A 81 -12.99 -21.78 56.73
C ASP A 81 -12.11 -22.89 56.10
N LEU A 82 -10.88 -23.00 56.62
CA LEU A 82 -10.10 -24.24 56.57
C LEU A 82 -10.59 -25.13 57.71
N ALA A 83 -11.34 -26.17 57.40
CA ALA A 83 -11.41 -27.37 58.24
C ALA A 83 -11.79 -28.57 57.36
N ASP A 84 -10.79 -29.38 57.04
CA ASP A 84 -10.99 -30.75 56.58
C ASP A 84 -11.79 -31.51 57.64
N GLN A 85 -13.00 -31.96 57.31
CA GLN A 85 -13.68 -33.00 58.09
C GLN A 85 -13.34 -34.35 57.46
N VAL A 86 -12.31 -34.97 58.02
CA VAL A 86 -11.96 -36.38 57.88
C VAL A 86 -12.80 -37.14 58.92
N ASP A 87 -13.49 -38.20 58.52
CA ASP A 87 -14.12 -39.12 59.47
C ASP A 87 -13.06 -40.09 60.05
N ASP A 88 -13.34 -40.67 61.23
CA ASP A 88 -12.42 -41.46 62.07
C ASP A 88 -11.87 -42.76 61.43
N LEU A 89 -12.00 -42.94 60.12
CA LEU A 89 -11.39 -44.01 59.33
C LEU A 89 -10.64 -43.52 58.07
N GLY A 90 -10.41 -42.21 57.94
CA GLY A 90 -9.47 -41.65 56.96
C GLY A 90 -9.89 -41.80 55.49
N LYS A 91 -11.19 -41.63 55.14
CA LYS A 91 -11.63 -41.60 53.73
C LYS A 91 -12.59 -40.44 53.43
N VAL A 92 -12.16 -39.52 52.58
CA VAL A 92 -12.98 -38.40 52.09
C VAL A 92 -13.98 -38.86 51.01
N LYS A 93 -15.29 -38.67 51.24
CA LYS A 93 -16.37 -38.88 50.25
C LYS A 93 -16.51 -37.67 49.32
N ARG A 94 -16.28 -37.84 48.01
CA ARG A 94 -16.67 -36.86 46.97
C ARG A 94 -18.07 -37.20 46.41
N ARG A 95 -18.92 -36.18 46.25
CA ARG A 95 -20.19 -36.25 45.50
C ARG A 95 -19.88 -36.16 44.00
N GLU A 96 -20.43 -37.09 43.24
CA GLU A 96 -20.39 -37.16 41.78
C GLU A 96 -21.46 -36.25 41.17
N GLU A 97 -21.06 -35.36 40.26
CA GLU A 97 -21.82 -34.97 39.05
C GLU A 97 -21.00 -33.90 38.28
N GLY A 98 -20.41 -34.32 37.16
CA GLY A 98 -19.75 -33.50 36.16
C GLY A 98 -19.60 -34.31 34.87
N PRO A 99 -19.90 -33.76 33.68
CA PRO A 99 -19.96 -34.54 32.45
C PRO A 99 -18.55 -34.94 31.98
N VAL A 100 -18.46 -36.22 31.64
CA VAL A 100 -17.27 -36.92 31.15
C VAL A 100 -17.02 -36.57 29.69
N TYR A 101 -15.82 -36.07 29.41
CA TYR A 101 -15.21 -36.02 28.07
C TYR A 101 -15.10 -37.44 27.49
N ARG A 102 -15.53 -37.66 26.24
CA ARG A 102 -15.10 -38.81 25.43
C ARG A 102 -14.74 -38.38 24.01
N GLU A 103 -13.43 -38.33 23.79
CA GLU A 103 -12.67 -38.95 22.69
C GLU A 103 -13.33 -39.01 21.30
N ILE A 104 -12.76 -38.23 20.37
CA ILE A 104 -12.99 -38.31 18.93
C ILE A 104 -12.06 -39.39 18.37
N THR A 105 -12.61 -40.57 18.09
CA THR A 105 -12.02 -41.51 17.13
C THR A 105 -12.49 -41.16 15.72
N ARG A 106 -11.53 -40.90 14.83
CA ARG A 106 -11.71 -40.80 13.38
C ARG A 106 -12.33 -42.11 12.86
N ALA A 107 -13.34 -42.01 12.00
CA ALA A 107 -13.83 -43.12 11.20
C ALA A 107 -14.11 -42.65 9.78
N ASP A 108 -13.62 -43.46 8.85
CA ASP A 108 -13.48 -43.27 7.42
C ASP A 108 -14.78 -43.11 6.63
N SER A 109 -14.59 -42.51 5.46
CA SER A 109 -15.49 -42.48 4.32
C SER A 109 -15.76 -43.90 3.80
N ASN A 110 -17.03 -44.30 3.73
CA ASN A 110 -17.64 -45.08 2.64
C ASN A 110 -19.02 -45.61 3.06
N SER A 111 -20.10 -45.10 2.45
CA SER A 111 -21.18 -45.97 1.93
C SER A 111 -22.22 -45.19 1.14
N SER A 112 -22.64 -45.85 0.08
CA SER A 112 -23.56 -45.50 -0.99
C SER A 112 -25.02 -45.27 -0.55
N ALA A 113 -25.77 -44.69 -1.49
CA ALA A 113 -27.19 -44.35 -1.45
C ALA A 113 -28.16 -45.42 -0.91
N SER A 114 -29.22 -44.95 -0.23
CA SER A 114 -30.62 -45.35 -0.47
C SER A 114 -31.59 -44.45 0.30
N ASP A 115 -32.72 -44.13 -0.35
CA ASP A 115 -33.91 -43.46 0.20
C ASP A 115 -34.41 -44.07 1.53
N ILE A 116 -35.06 -43.26 2.38
CA ILE A 116 -36.39 -43.49 2.99
C ILE A 116 -36.68 -42.44 4.10
N SER A 117 -37.79 -41.72 3.89
CA SER A 117 -38.87 -41.32 4.81
C SER A 117 -38.66 -40.37 6.02
N ASP A 118 -39.68 -39.51 6.11
CA ASP A 118 -40.02 -38.44 7.03
C ASP A 118 -40.04 -38.75 8.54
N SER A 119 -39.82 -37.65 9.27
CA SER A 119 -40.19 -37.34 10.67
C SER A 119 -39.38 -37.99 11.79
N GLU A 120 -38.52 -37.18 12.43
CA GLU A 120 -38.80 -36.70 13.78
C GLU A 120 -37.91 -35.49 14.12
N SER A 121 -38.50 -34.59 14.91
CA SER A 121 -38.01 -33.28 15.27
C SER A 121 -36.87 -33.32 16.28
N ASP A 122 -35.66 -33.02 15.84
CA ASP A 122 -34.63 -32.48 16.73
C ASP A 122 -34.49 -30.98 16.46
N THR A 123 -34.88 -30.18 17.45
CA THR A 123 -34.57 -28.76 17.50
C THR A 123 -33.09 -28.63 17.83
N GLU A 124 -32.24 -28.89 16.82
CA GLU A 124 -30.86 -28.42 16.83
C GLU A 124 -30.89 -26.93 17.14
N LEU A 125 -30.10 -26.51 18.13
CA LEU A 125 -29.88 -25.10 18.45
C LEU A 125 -29.40 -24.38 17.18
N VAL A 126 -30.33 -23.80 16.42
CA VAL A 126 -30.02 -23.14 15.16
C VAL A 126 -29.17 -21.93 15.50
N THR A 127 -27.86 -22.06 15.34
CA THR A 127 -26.96 -20.94 15.55
C THR A 127 -27.30 -19.85 14.51
N PRO A 128 -27.12 -18.56 14.84
CA PRO A 128 -27.33 -17.49 13.87
C PRO A 128 -26.53 -17.70 12.57
N GLU A 129 -25.38 -18.38 12.67
CA GLU A 129 -24.52 -18.78 11.54
C GLU A 129 -25.19 -19.82 10.64
N LEU A 130 -25.80 -20.86 11.20
CA LEU A 130 -26.61 -21.85 10.45
C LEU A 130 -27.80 -21.18 9.74
N THR A 131 -28.46 -20.21 10.39
CA THR A 131 -29.55 -19.46 9.72
C THR A 131 -29.06 -18.61 8.55
N ARG A 132 -27.84 -18.04 8.65
CA ARG A 132 -27.25 -17.21 7.60
C ARG A 132 -26.80 -18.05 6.41
N ALA A 133 -26.15 -19.19 6.67
CA ALA A 133 -25.79 -20.17 5.65
C ALA A 133 -27.02 -20.70 4.91
N GLY A 134 -28.07 -21.10 5.65
CA GLY A 134 -29.33 -21.57 5.07
C GLY A 134 -30.04 -20.51 4.21
N LYS A 135 -30.05 -19.25 4.64
CA LYS A 135 -30.57 -18.12 3.85
C LYS A 135 -29.77 -17.86 2.57
N LEU A 136 -28.44 -17.95 2.64
CA LEU A 136 -27.59 -17.79 1.45
C LEU A 136 -27.76 -18.94 0.46
N GLN A 137 -27.86 -20.18 0.94
CA GLN A 137 -28.16 -21.34 0.10
C GLN A 137 -29.55 -21.24 -0.55
N ALA A 138 -30.57 -20.82 0.20
CA ALA A 138 -31.91 -20.57 -0.34
C ALA A 138 -31.89 -19.49 -1.43
N ARG A 139 -31.21 -18.36 -1.18
CA ARG A 139 -31.08 -17.26 -2.15
C ARG A 139 -30.37 -17.68 -3.43
N VAL A 140 -29.30 -18.45 -3.31
CA VAL A 140 -28.56 -18.99 -4.46
C VAL A 140 -29.40 -19.99 -5.27
N LYS A 141 -30.26 -20.76 -4.60
CA LYS A 141 -31.20 -21.68 -5.25
C LYS A 141 -32.35 -20.94 -5.96
N GLU A 142 -32.84 -19.85 -5.37
CA GLU A 142 -33.89 -18.98 -5.94
C GLU A 142 -33.36 -18.13 -7.10
N TYR A 143 -32.12 -17.64 -7.00
CA TYR A 143 -31.46 -16.80 -8.01
C TYR A 143 -30.08 -17.39 -8.37
N PRO A 144 -30.01 -18.46 -9.19
CA PRO A 144 -28.76 -19.13 -9.56
C PRO A 144 -27.74 -18.26 -10.28
N THR A 145 -28.18 -17.15 -10.88
CA THR A 145 -27.36 -16.18 -11.62
C THR A 145 -26.82 -15.04 -10.74
N ASP A 146 -27.20 -14.95 -9.47
CA ASP A 146 -26.72 -13.90 -8.55
C ASP A 146 -25.29 -14.25 -8.09
N ILE A 147 -24.29 -13.76 -8.83
CA ILE A 147 -22.86 -13.98 -8.54
C ILE A 147 -22.50 -13.46 -7.14
N SER A 148 -23.07 -12.32 -6.73
CA SER A 148 -22.81 -11.73 -5.41
C SER A 148 -23.27 -12.64 -4.26
N ALA A 149 -24.39 -13.35 -4.44
CA ALA A 149 -24.88 -14.32 -3.47
C ALA A 149 -23.98 -15.56 -3.39
N TRP A 150 -23.48 -16.05 -4.54
CA TRP A 150 -22.48 -17.12 -4.59
C TRP A 150 -21.17 -16.71 -3.90
N MET A 151 -20.72 -15.46 -4.09
CA MET A 151 -19.51 -14.96 -3.44
C MET A 151 -19.68 -14.80 -1.93
N ALA A 152 -20.84 -14.36 -1.46
CA ALA A 152 -21.15 -14.32 -0.03
C ALA A 152 -21.17 -15.72 0.60
N LEU A 153 -21.68 -16.71 -0.12
CA LEU A 153 -21.68 -18.12 0.30
C LEU A 153 -20.26 -18.69 0.33
N LEU A 154 -19.42 -18.39 -0.67
CA LEU A 154 -18.01 -18.73 -0.67
C LEU A 154 -17.29 -18.18 0.56
N LYS A 155 -17.44 -16.86 0.83
CA LYS A 155 -16.82 -16.20 1.99
C LYS A 155 -17.21 -16.89 3.29
N HIS A 156 -18.50 -17.18 3.46
CA HIS A 156 -19.02 -17.81 4.66
C HIS A 156 -18.43 -19.21 4.88
N ASN A 157 -18.29 -20.02 3.82
CA ASN A 157 -17.80 -21.39 3.91
C ASN A 157 -16.28 -21.47 4.06
N VAL A 158 -15.53 -20.52 3.50
CA VAL A 158 -14.06 -20.46 3.58
C VAL A 158 -13.59 -19.86 4.90
N ALA A 159 -14.35 -18.94 5.51
CA ALA A 159 -14.02 -18.28 6.78
C ALA A 159 -13.58 -19.21 7.95
N PRO A 160 -14.21 -20.37 8.20
CA PRO A 160 -13.80 -21.25 9.30
C PRO A 160 -12.52 -22.05 9.04
N ALA A 161 -12.07 -22.19 7.79
CA ALA A 161 -10.88 -22.98 7.48
C ALA A 161 -9.61 -22.18 7.83
N GLN A 162 -8.68 -22.81 8.54
CA GLN A 162 -7.37 -22.21 8.86
C GLN A 162 -6.29 -22.59 7.85
N ASP A 163 -6.37 -23.79 7.26
CA ASP A 163 -5.40 -24.27 6.27
C ASP A 163 -5.73 -23.79 4.85
N GLY A 164 -4.72 -23.31 4.12
CA GLY A 164 -4.86 -22.85 2.74
C GLY A 164 -5.36 -23.91 1.77
N LEU A 165 -5.00 -25.18 1.99
CA LEU A 165 -5.46 -26.31 1.19
C LEU A 165 -6.96 -26.60 1.42
N ALA A 166 -7.39 -26.65 2.68
CA ALA A 166 -8.81 -26.82 3.02
C ALA A 166 -9.67 -25.66 2.49
N ARG A 167 -9.16 -24.42 2.54
CA ARG A 167 -9.81 -23.26 1.92
C ARG A 167 -9.98 -23.42 0.42
N ALA A 168 -8.92 -23.84 -0.27
CA ALA A 168 -8.95 -24.08 -1.70
C ALA A 168 -9.96 -25.18 -2.06
N GLU A 169 -10.03 -26.27 -1.28
CA GLU A 169 -10.93 -27.40 -1.55
C GLU A 169 -12.40 -26.99 -1.43
N ILE A 170 -12.72 -26.26 -0.35
CA ILE A 170 -14.04 -25.67 -0.14
C ILE A 170 -14.37 -24.68 -1.26
N ALA A 171 -13.40 -23.85 -1.67
CA ALA A 171 -13.58 -22.88 -2.73
C ALA A 171 -13.88 -23.55 -4.08
N VAL A 172 -13.11 -24.56 -4.47
CA VAL A 172 -13.33 -25.35 -5.69
C VAL A 172 -14.71 -26.03 -5.65
N SER A 173 -15.13 -26.58 -4.51
CA SER A 173 -16.46 -27.21 -4.35
C SER A 173 -17.60 -26.20 -4.51
N VAL A 174 -17.50 -25.02 -3.90
CA VAL A 174 -18.53 -23.98 -4.00
C VAL A 174 -18.57 -23.37 -5.40
N LEU A 175 -17.41 -23.07 -5.99
CA LEU A 175 -17.31 -22.44 -7.30
C LEU A 175 -17.71 -23.40 -8.43
N SER A 176 -17.38 -24.69 -8.33
CA SER A 176 -17.87 -25.69 -9.28
C SER A 176 -19.40 -25.80 -9.27
N LYS A 177 -20.04 -25.75 -8.09
CA LYS A 177 -21.50 -25.68 -7.97
C LYS A 177 -22.06 -24.41 -8.60
N ALA A 178 -21.40 -23.26 -8.41
CA ALA A 178 -21.80 -22.00 -9.03
C ALA A 178 -21.73 -22.07 -10.57
N LEU A 179 -20.66 -22.63 -11.13
CA LEU A 179 -20.47 -22.80 -12.58
C LEU A 179 -21.42 -23.84 -13.21
N ALA A 180 -21.85 -24.84 -12.43
CA ALA A 180 -22.83 -25.84 -12.86
C ALA A 180 -24.28 -25.34 -12.78
N ALA A 181 -24.57 -24.35 -11.93
CA ALA A 181 -25.93 -23.90 -11.66
C ALA A 181 -26.58 -23.17 -12.85
N HIS A 182 -25.82 -22.41 -13.66
CA HIS A 182 -26.37 -21.71 -14.82
C HIS A 182 -25.29 -21.42 -15.89
N PRO A 183 -25.61 -21.51 -17.21
CA PRO A 183 -24.65 -21.20 -18.29
C PRO A 183 -24.09 -19.78 -18.26
N ALA A 184 -24.86 -18.79 -17.78
CA ALA A 184 -24.39 -17.41 -17.64
C ALA A 184 -23.21 -17.28 -16.66
N ASN A 185 -23.14 -18.13 -15.62
CA ASN A 185 -22.05 -18.11 -14.65
C ASN A 185 -20.72 -18.53 -15.30
N ARG A 186 -20.77 -19.38 -16.33
CA ARG A 186 -19.58 -19.77 -17.12
C ARG A 186 -19.05 -18.64 -18.00
N ARG A 187 -19.89 -17.65 -18.33
CA ARG A 187 -19.51 -16.45 -19.08
C ARG A 187 -18.93 -15.34 -18.19
N SER A 188 -18.87 -15.55 -16.87
CA SER A 188 -18.24 -14.59 -15.96
C SER A 188 -16.74 -14.89 -15.82
N PRO A 189 -15.84 -13.98 -16.27
CA PRO A 189 -14.40 -14.17 -16.14
C PRO A 189 -13.97 -14.16 -14.67
N SER A 190 -14.60 -13.35 -13.81
CA SER A 190 -14.28 -13.27 -12.38
C SER A 190 -14.48 -14.60 -11.64
N LEU A 191 -15.58 -15.30 -11.94
CA LEU A 191 -15.86 -16.64 -11.37
C LEU A 191 -14.88 -17.70 -11.88
N ARG A 192 -14.60 -17.73 -13.19
CA ARG A 192 -13.67 -18.70 -13.79
C ARG A 192 -12.24 -18.49 -13.29
N LEU A 193 -11.79 -17.25 -13.16
CA LEU A 193 -10.47 -16.92 -12.62
C LEU A 193 -10.34 -17.31 -11.14
N ARG A 194 -11.35 -17.03 -10.31
CA ARG A 194 -11.35 -17.48 -8.90
C ARG A 194 -11.36 -19.01 -8.79
N PHE A 195 -12.04 -19.72 -9.70
CA PHE A 195 -12.03 -21.17 -9.76
C PHE A 195 -10.64 -21.72 -10.12
N LEU A 196 -10.00 -21.16 -11.14
CA LEU A 196 -8.63 -21.53 -11.54
C LEU A 196 -7.61 -21.25 -10.44
N ARG A 197 -7.68 -20.10 -9.76
CA ARG A 197 -6.78 -19.74 -8.65
C ARG A 197 -6.90 -20.70 -7.47
N ALA A 198 -8.11 -21.16 -7.14
CA ALA A 198 -8.30 -22.18 -6.10
C ALA A 198 -7.82 -23.56 -6.58
N GLY A 199 -8.06 -23.88 -7.85
CA GLY A 199 -7.61 -25.10 -8.50
C GLY A 199 -6.10 -25.25 -8.60
N GLU A 200 -5.36 -24.16 -8.81
CA GLU A 200 -3.89 -24.14 -8.88
C GLU A 200 -3.21 -24.73 -7.63
N ILE A 201 -3.87 -24.67 -6.47
CA ILE A 201 -3.34 -25.20 -5.21
C ILE A 201 -3.54 -26.72 -5.11
N ILE A 202 -4.56 -27.28 -5.78
CA ILE A 202 -5.03 -28.65 -5.58
C ILE A 202 -4.71 -29.55 -6.77
N TRP A 203 -4.80 -29.01 -7.98
CA TRP A 203 -4.74 -29.79 -9.20
C TRP A 203 -3.30 -30.02 -9.66
N PRO A 204 -2.99 -31.21 -10.21
CA PRO A 204 -1.75 -31.44 -10.95
C PRO A 204 -1.63 -30.50 -12.15
N HIS A 205 -0.39 -30.16 -12.52
CA HIS A 205 -0.10 -29.23 -13.63
C HIS A 205 -0.85 -29.57 -14.93
N GLN A 206 -0.92 -30.85 -15.30
CA GLN A 206 -1.59 -31.30 -16.52
C GLN A 206 -3.10 -31.03 -16.53
N GLN A 207 -3.74 -31.09 -15.37
CA GLN A 207 -5.18 -30.80 -15.26
C GLN A 207 -5.41 -29.28 -15.32
N LEU A 208 -4.59 -28.52 -14.60
CA LEU A 208 -4.67 -27.06 -14.60
C LEU A 208 -4.44 -26.47 -16.01
N GLU A 209 -3.50 -27.01 -16.76
CA GLU A 209 -3.22 -26.60 -18.14
C GLU A 209 -4.42 -26.81 -19.07
N LYS A 210 -5.12 -27.95 -18.94
CA LYS A 210 -6.36 -28.22 -19.69
C LYS A 210 -7.48 -27.23 -19.34
N GLU A 211 -7.68 -26.96 -18.06
CA GLU A 211 -8.68 -25.98 -17.60
C GLU A 211 -8.35 -24.56 -18.12
N TRP A 212 -7.08 -24.18 -18.15
CA TRP A 212 -6.64 -22.93 -18.77
C TRP A 212 -6.93 -22.89 -20.27
N GLU A 213 -6.63 -23.95 -21.02
CA GLU A 213 -6.94 -24.02 -22.45
C GLU A 213 -8.44 -23.88 -22.74
N GLU A 214 -9.30 -24.46 -21.91
CA GLU A 214 -10.75 -24.29 -22.02
C GLU A 214 -11.17 -22.84 -21.76
N VAL A 215 -10.66 -22.22 -20.70
CA VAL A 215 -10.94 -20.80 -20.39
C VAL A 215 -10.47 -19.86 -21.50
N LEU A 216 -9.28 -20.08 -22.06
CA LEU A 216 -8.76 -19.24 -23.14
C LEU A 216 -9.59 -19.36 -24.43
N LYS A 217 -10.18 -20.53 -24.69
CA LYS A 217 -11.11 -20.73 -25.82
C LYS A 217 -12.44 -20.00 -25.62
N ASP A 218 -12.95 -19.98 -24.40
CA ASP A 218 -14.19 -19.28 -24.04
C ASP A 218 -14.01 -17.76 -24.00
N PHE A 219 -12.80 -17.27 -23.66
CA PHE A 219 -12.47 -15.85 -23.47
C PHE A 219 -11.27 -15.38 -24.31
N PRO A 220 -11.32 -15.47 -25.65
CA PRO A 220 -10.15 -15.22 -26.50
C PRO A 220 -9.66 -13.77 -26.46
N HIS A 221 -10.50 -12.78 -26.18
CA HIS A 221 -10.12 -11.37 -26.15
C HIS A 221 -10.26 -10.71 -24.76
N ASP A 222 -10.42 -11.51 -23.71
CA ASP A 222 -10.53 -10.99 -22.34
C ASP A 222 -9.13 -10.75 -21.75
N GLY A 223 -8.74 -9.49 -21.64
CA GLY A 223 -7.40 -9.14 -21.18
C GLY A 223 -7.09 -9.52 -19.74
N ASP A 224 -8.09 -9.58 -18.85
CA ASP A 224 -7.87 -9.96 -17.45
C ASP A 224 -7.58 -11.47 -17.35
N VAL A 225 -8.24 -12.28 -18.18
CA VAL A 225 -7.96 -13.72 -18.29
C VAL A 225 -6.55 -13.99 -18.82
N TRP A 226 -6.18 -13.36 -19.94
CA TRP A 226 -4.83 -13.49 -20.51
C TRP A 226 -3.74 -13.01 -19.56
N THR A 227 -4.03 -11.96 -18.80
CA THR A 227 -3.14 -11.42 -17.79
C THR A 227 -2.84 -12.42 -16.67
N GLU A 228 -3.87 -13.10 -16.16
CA GLU A 228 -3.70 -14.14 -15.13
C GLU A 228 -3.00 -15.38 -15.68
N TRP A 229 -3.30 -15.76 -16.92
CA TRP A 229 -2.62 -16.87 -17.60
C TRP A 229 -1.13 -16.59 -17.79
N VAL A 230 -0.75 -15.41 -18.31
CA VAL A 230 0.68 -15.00 -18.40
C VAL A 230 1.32 -14.99 -17.01
N GLY A 231 0.60 -14.48 -16.01
CA GLY A 231 1.04 -14.52 -14.62
C GLY A 231 1.35 -15.94 -14.16
N TRP A 232 0.50 -16.92 -14.49
CA TRP A 232 0.72 -18.35 -14.20
C TRP A 232 1.95 -18.90 -14.92
N ARG A 233 2.10 -18.60 -16.22
CA ARG A 233 3.27 -18.99 -17.02
C ARG A 233 4.58 -18.46 -16.45
N MET A 234 4.60 -17.22 -15.98
CA MET A 234 5.76 -16.62 -15.30
C MET A 234 6.16 -17.37 -14.02
N ARG A 235 5.20 -18.04 -13.34
CA ARG A 235 5.50 -18.85 -12.13
C ARG A 235 6.03 -20.24 -12.47
N VAL A 236 5.47 -20.86 -13.51
CA VAL A 236 5.90 -22.18 -13.97
C VAL A 236 7.26 -22.12 -14.68
N MET A 237 7.69 -20.92 -15.10
CA MET A 237 8.90 -20.65 -15.87
C MET A 237 10.01 -21.70 -15.69
N HIS A 238 10.32 -22.39 -16.78
CA HIS A 238 11.51 -23.22 -16.90
C HIS A 238 12.63 -22.48 -17.65
N HIS A 239 12.28 -21.65 -18.64
CA HIS A 239 13.23 -20.96 -19.51
C HIS A 239 12.73 -19.56 -19.84
N VAL A 240 13.58 -18.55 -19.71
CA VAL A 240 13.23 -17.13 -19.92
C VAL A 240 12.69 -16.89 -21.33
N GLU A 241 13.35 -17.45 -22.35
CA GLU A 241 12.94 -17.30 -23.75
C GLU A 241 11.59 -17.96 -24.07
N SER A 242 11.29 -19.11 -23.44
CA SER A 242 9.99 -19.78 -23.61
C SER A 242 8.85 -18.93 -23.07
N THR A 243 9.04 -18.37 -21.87
CA THR A 243 8.04 -17.48 -21.25
C THR A 243 7.86 -16.20 -22.07
N ILE A 244 8.92 -15.67 -22.68
CA ILE A 244 8.80 -14.53 -23.61
C ILE A 244 8.00 -14.92 -24.86
N GLY A 245 8.20 -16.12 -25.41
CA GLY A 245 7.37 -16.66 -26.48
C GLY A 245 5.88 -16.75 -26.10
N GLU A 246 5.57 -17.14 -24.87
CA GLU A 246 4.21 -17.21 -24.35
C GLU A 246 3.58 -15.82 -24.13
N ILE A 247 4.36 -14.85 -23.63
CA ILE A 247 3.94 -13.45 -23.54
C ILE A 247 3.68 -12.90 -24.94
N SER A 248 4.57 -13.17 -25.89
CA SER A 248 4.41 -12.79 -27.30
C SER A 248 3.10 -13.37 -27.83
N HIS A 249 2.81 -14.65 -27.59
CA HIS A 249 1.55 -15.25 -28.00
C HIS A 249 0.32 -14.51 -27.45
N ALA A 250 0.33 -14.12 -26.18
CA ALA A 250 -0.74 -13.30 -25.60
C ALA A 250 -0.87 -11.93 -26.30
N PHE A 251 0.24 -11.29 -26.67
CA PHE A 251 0.22 -10.05 -27.45
C PHE A 251 -0.39 -10.26 -28.83
N GLU A 252 -0.15 -11.43 -29.44
CA GLU A 252 -0.71 -11.76 -30.74
C GLU A 252 -2.22 -11.98 -30.70
N VAL A 253 -2.73 -12.61 -29.64
CA VAL A 253 -4.16 -12.83 -29.48
C VAL A 253 -4.89 -11.53 -29.12
N LEU A 254 -4.24 -10.67 -28.31
CA LEU A 254 -4.75 -9.35 -27.94
C LEU A 254 -4.41 -8.26 -28.97
N ARG A 255 -4.15 -8.64 -30.23
CA ARG A 255 -3.95 -7.69 -31.35
C ARG A 255 -5.22 -6.88 -31.56
N GLY A 256 -5.08 -5.55 -31.61
CA GLY A 256 -6.17 -4.64 -31.96
C GLY A 256 -5.93 -3.24 -31.43
N ASN A 257 -6.38 -2.24 -32.17
CA ASN A 257 -6.14 -0.82 -31.85
C ASN A 257 -7.28 -0.21 -31.01
N THR A 258 -8.05 -1.03 -30.28
CA THR A 258 -9.01 -0.50 -29.31
C THR A 258 -8.28 -0.10 -28.04
N GLU A 259 -8.86 0.86 -27.30
CA GLU A 259 -8.28 1.34 -26.05
C GLU A 259 -8.13 0.19 -25.05
N GLU A 260 -9.11 -0.69 -24.92
CA GLU A 260 -9.05 -1.81 -23.99
C GLU A 260 -7.90 -2.78 -24.32
N LEU A 261 -7.75 -3.14 -25.60
CA LEU A 261 -6.72 -4.10 -26.03
C LEU A 261 -5.31 -3.52 -25.94
N GLU A 262 -5.12 -2.24 -26.31
CA GLU A 262 -3.82 -1.56 -26.10
C GLU A 262 -3.47 -1.45 -24.63
N MET A 263 -4.44 -1.14 -23.77
CA MET A 263 -4.22 -1.07 -22.33
C MET A 263 -3.83 -2.41 -21.71
N GLN A 264 -4.41 -3.51 -22.19
CA GLN A 264 -4.06 -4.85 -21.71
C GLN A 264 -2.69 -5.30 -22.21
N ARG A 265 -2.32 -4.99 -23.46
CA ARG A 265 -0.94 -5.22 -23.94
C ARG A 265 0.08 -4.39 -23.14
N LEU A 266 -0.25 -3.14 -22.80
CA LEU A 266 0.59 -2.31 -21.95
C LEU A 266 0.73 -2.90 -20.52
N ARG A 267 -0.34 -3.48 -19.95
CA ARG A 267 -0.28 -4.22 -18.68
C ARG A 267 0.70 -5.39 -18.75
N LEU A 268 0.62 -6.19 -19.81
CA LEU A 268 1.50 -7.34 -19.99
C LEU A 268 2.95 -6.92 -20.25
N PHE A 269 3.17 -5.85 -21.03
CA PHE A 269 4.48 -5.28 -21.27
C PHE A 269 5.16 -4.85 -19.96
N TRP A 270 4.43 -4.11 -19.11
CA TRP A 270 4.88 -3.73 -17.78
C TRP A 270 5.32 -4.96 -16.96
N LYS A 271 4.46 -5.98 -16.91
CA LYS A 271 4.71 -7.21 -16.17
C LYS A 271 5.94 -7.96 -16.67
N ALA A 272 6.11 -8.05 -17.99
CA ALA A 272 7.30 -8.65 -18.59
C ALA A 272 8.57 -7.90 -18.19
N CYS A 273 8.56 -6.57 -18.22
CA CYS A 273 9.71 -5.74 -17.81
C CYS A 273 10.04 -5.90 -16.31
N VAL A 274 9.01 -5.90 -15.45
CA VAL A 274 9.16 -6.14 -14.01
C VAL A 274 9.74 -7.52 -13.74
N TRP A 275 9.16 -8.55 -14.35
CA TRP A 275 9.60 -9.93 -14.21
C TRP A 275 11.05 -10.13 -14.67
N LEU A 276 11.44 -9.58 -15.83
CA LEU A 276 12.82 -9.61 -16.32
C LEU A 276 13.78 -8.95 -15.33
N ARG A 277 13.42 -7.78 -14.79
CA ARG A 277 14.22 -7.07 -13.79
C ARG A 277 14.39 -7.91 -12.51
N GLN A 278 13.30 -8.50 -12.02
CA GLN A 278 13.32 -9.34 -10.82
C GLN A 278 14.15 -10.62 -10.99
N ALA A 279 14.20 -11.18 -12.20
CA ALA A 279 15.03 -12.33 -12.55
C ALA A 279 16.52 -11.99 -12.77
N GLY A 280 16.89 -10.70 -12.69
CA GLY A 280 18.26 -10.20 -12.86
C GLY A 280 18.59 -9.71 -14.28
N TYR A 281 17.66 -9.77 -15.23
CA TYR A 281 17.82 -9.27 -16.61
C TYR A 281 17.44 -7.79 -16.72
N VAL A 282 18.00 -6.96 -15.84
CA VAL A 282 17.67 -5.52 -15.72
C VAL A 282 17.95 -4.75 -17.02
N GLU A 283 19.07 -5.02 -17.67
CA GLU A 283 19.47 -4.37 -18.93
C GLU A 283 18.48 -4.65 -20.05
N ARG A 284 17.95 -5.89 -20.15
CA ARG A 284 16.92 -6.27 -21.13
C ARG A 284 15.61 -5.54 -20.84
N ALA A 285 15.23 -5.43 -19.57
CA ALA A 285 14.03 -4.71 -19.16
C ALA A 285 14.13 -3.20 -19.42
N ILE A 286 15.27 -2.55 -19.11
CA ILE A 286 15.51 -1.14 -19.46
C ILE A 286 15.51 -0.94 -20.97
N SER A 287 16.14 -1.85 -21.71
CA SER A 287 16.18 -1.80 -23.17
C SER A 287 14.77 -1.86 -23.79
N ALA A 288 13.92 -2.77 -23.30
CA ALA A 288 12.54 -2.87 -23.72
C ALA A 288 11.74 -1.59 -23.43
N MET A 289 11.92 -0.99 -22.24
CA MET A 289 11.31 0.28 -21.87
C MET A 289 11.75 1.44 -22.76
N GLN A 290 13.06 1.58 -22.99
CA GLN A 290 13.61 2.60 -23.90
C GLN A 290 13.07 2.43 -25.32
N ALA A 291 13.08 1.20 -25.85
CA ALA A 291 12.59 0.91 -27.20
C ALA A 291 11.09 1.20 -27.36
N GLN A 292 10.26 0.80 -26.38
CA GLN A 292 8.82 1.07 -26.42
C GLN A 292 8.54 2.58 -26.41
N ILE A 293 9.30 3.39 -25.66
CA ILE A 293 9.18 4.86 -25.66
C ILE A 293 9.63 5.46 -27.00
N GLU A 294 10.77 5.03 -27.53
CA GLU A 294 11.30 5.49 -28.83
C GLU A 294 10.31 5.24 -29.97
N ILE A 295 9.79 4.01 -30.08
CA ILE A 295 8.83 3.60 -31.13
C ILE A 295 7.50 4.35 -31.02
N THR A 296 7.11 4.75 -29.81
CA THR A 296 5.82 5.39 -29.52
C THR A 296 5.87 6.91 -29.72
N PHE A 297 6.91 7.57 -29.21
CA PHE A 297 7.00 9.04 -29.14
C PHE A 297 7.96 9.66 -30.15
N PHE A 298 8.92 8.90 -30.67
CA PHE A 298 9.89 9.39 -31.66
C PHE A 298 9.85 8.64 -33.00
N PRO A 299 8.68 8.26 -33.56
CA PRO A 299 8.63 7.55 -34.83
C PRO A 299 9.02 8.46 -36.01
N PRO A 300 9.81 7.98 -36.99
CA PRO A 300 10.15 8.75 -38.18
C PRO A 300 8.93 8.91 -39.11
N LEU A 301 8.91 9.98 -39.92
CA LEU A 301 7.79 10.29 -40.82
C LEU A 301 7.58 9.23 -41.91
N ASN A 302 8.63 8.53 -42.32
CA ASN A 302 8.62 7.47 -43.32
C ASN A 302 8.45 6.06 -42.72
N ARG A 303 7.87 5.96 -41.50
CA ARG A 303 7.62 4.68 -40.83
C ARG A 303 6.76 3.74 -41.71
N PRO A 304 7.13 2.45 -41.82
CA PRO A 304 6.32 1.45 -42.53
C PRO A 304 4.91 1.28 -41.94
N SER A 305 3.99 0.75 -42.75
CA SER A 305 2.59 0.55 -42.33
C SER A 305 2.41 -0.63 -41.38
N THR A 306 3.25 -1.67 -41.48
CA THR A 306 3.19 -2.82 -40.58
C THR A 306 4.13 -2.64 -39.39
N PHE A 307 3.75 -3.24 -38.25
CA PHE A 307 4.60 -3.20 -37.05
C PHE A 307 5.87 -4.04 -37.22
N ALA A 308 5.81 -5.16 -37.94
CA ALA A 308 6.98 -5.99 -38.21
C ALA A 308 8.03 -5.22 -39.03
N ASP A 309 7.61 -4.54 -40.10
CA ASP A 309 8.51 -3.71 -40.92
C ASP A 309 9.02 -2.49 -40.14
N THR A 310 8.19 -1.94 -39.25
CA THR A 310 8.64 -0.90 -38.30
C THR A 310 9.80 -1.42 -37.44
N LEU A 311 9.66 -2.62 -36.87
CA LEU A 311 10.70 -3.21 -36.02
C LEU A 311 12.00 -3.46 -36.80
N ALA A 312 11.90 -3.90 -38.06
CA ALA A 312 13.08 -4.06 -38.92
C ALA A 312 13.80 -2.72 -39.17
N MET A 313 13.07 -1.64 -39.44
CA MET A 313 13.66 -0.30 -39.56
C MET A 313 14.22 0.22 -38.22
N PHE A 314 13.56 -0.11 -37.11
CA PHE A 314 14.00 0.27 -35.77
C PHE A 314 15.28 -0.47 -35.35
N GLU A 315 15.49 -1.69 -35.84
CA GLU A 315 16.71 -2.49 -35.60
C GLU A 315 17.97 -1.76 -36.07
N GLU A 316 17.92 -1.11 -37.25
CA GLU A 316 19.03 -0.30 -37.75
C GLU A 316 19.40 0.85 -36.80
N PHE A 317 18.40 1.51 -36.21
CA PHE A 317 18.61 2.54 -35.19
C PHE A 317 19.17 1.94 -33.90
N TRP A 318 18.65 0.80 -33.45
CA TRP A 318 19.12 0.13 -32.24
C TRP A 318 20.59 -0.27 -32.34
N ASP A 319 20.99 -0.84 -33.48
CA ASP A 319 22.34 -1.33 -33.79
C ASP A 319 23.34 -0.20 -34.12
N SER A 320 22.84 1.00 -34.44
CA SER A 320 23.70 2.18 -34.62
C SER A 320 24.39 2.62 -33.32
N GLU A 321 23.87 2.19 -32.18
CA GLU A 321 24.37 2.49 -30.83
C GLU A 321 24.43 3.98 -30.47
N VAL A 322 23.61 4.80 -31.11
CA VAL A 322 23.41 6.20 -30.72
C VAL A 322 22.72 6.31 -29.36
N PRO A 323 22.84 7.47 -28.67
CA PRO A 323 22.17 7.67 -27.39
C PRO A 323 20.64 7.57 -27.52
N ARG A 324 20.03 6.80 -26.64
CA ARG A 324 18.59 6.46 -26.57
C ARG A 324 17.90 7.25 -25.46
N VAL A 325 16.57 7.30 -25.46
CA VAL A 325 15.78 8.00 -24.41
C VAL A 325 16.34 7.75 -22.99
N GLY A 326 16.57 8.85 -22.26
CA GLY A 326 17.11 8.85 -20.89
C GLY A 326 18.64 8.88 -20.80
N GLU A 327 19.36 8.70 -21.90
CA GLU A 327 20.83 8.78 -21.97
C GLU A 327 21.30 10.21 -22.32
N GLU A 328 22.57 10.50 -22.02
CA GLU A 328 23.15 11.80 -22.34
C GLU A 328 23.27 12.00 -23.86
N GLY A 329 22.71 13.11 -24.35
CA GLY A 329 22.77 13.48 -25.78
C GLY A 329 21.71 12.81 -26.67
N ALA A 330 20.73 12.10 -26.09
CA ALA A 330 19.65 11.47 -26.84
C ALA A 330 18.78 12.49 -27.60
N GLN A 331 18.49 12.19 -28.87
CA GLN A 331 17.66 13.02 -29.76
C GLN A 331 16.44 12.26 -30.33
N GLY A 332 16.41 10.94 -30.16
CA GLY A 332 15.30 10.07 -30.54
C GLY A 332 15.40 9.53 -31.96
N TRP A 333 14.66 8.45 -32.21
CA TRP A 333 14.73 7.68 -33.46
C TRP A 333 14.44 8.52 -34.72
N ALA A 334 13.39 9.35 -34.71
CA ALA A 334 13.06 10.22 -35.83
C ALA A 334 14.19 11.18 -36.23
N SER A 335 14.93 11.72 -35.25
CA SER A 335 16.02 12.68 -35.50
C SER A 335 17.20 12.00 -36.19
N TRP A 336 17.52 10.76 -35.78
CA TRP A 336 18.56 9.94 -36.39
C TRP A 336 18.25 9.63 -37.87
N VAL A 337 17.03 9.17 -38.18
CA VAL A 337 16.63 8.86 -39.57
C VAL A 337 16.71 10.10 -40.48
N SER A 338 16.40 11.28 -39.95
CA SER A 338 16.47 12.53 -40.72
C SER A 338 17.89 13.02 -41.01
N GLY A 339 18.93 12.40 -40.42
CA GLY A 339 20.32 12.85 -40.52
C GLY A 339 20.61 14.15 -39.77
N ALA A 340 19.65 14.70 -39.03
CA ALA A 340 19.84 15.88 -38.19
C ALA A 340 20.78 15.60 -36.99
N SER A 341 20.89 14.33 -36.60
CA SER A 341 21.75 13.86 -35.52
C SER A 341 23.06 13.32 -36.06
N ALA A 342 24.15 14.08 -35.93
CA ALA A 342 25.52 13.56 -36.05
C ALA A 342 25.95 12.84 -34.75
N GLY A 343 25.10 11.98 -34.22
CA GLY A 343 25.34 11.30 -32.94
C GLY A 343 26.49 10.31 -33.08
N GLY A 344 27.57 10.53 -32.33
CA GLY A 344 28.59 9.50 -32.12
C GLY A 344 28.03 8.32 -31.31
N VAL A 345 28.74 7.19 -31.33
CA VAL A 345 28.42 6.03 -30.50
C VAL A 345 28.36 6.46 -29.03
N TYR A 346 27.30 6.07 -28.32
CA TYR A 346 27.18 6.32 -26.90
C TYR A 346 28.25 5.53 -26.12
N ASN A 347 29.13 6.24 -25.43
CA ASN A 347 30.35 5.69 -24.81
C ASN A 347 30.35 5.78 -23.29
N GLU A 348 29.24 6.13 -22.64
CA GLU A 348 29.19 6.20 -21.19
C GLU A 348 29.17 4.78 -20.60
N GLN A 349 30.24 4.43 -19.87
CA GLN A 349 30.37 3.13 -19.21
C GLN A 349 30.06 3.28 -17.72
N GLN A 350 29.01 2.60 -17.26
CA GLN A 350 28.79 2.42 -15.83
C GLN A 350 29.92 1.57 -15.24
N THR A 351 30.60 2.10 -14.23
CA THR A 351 31.68 1.41 -13.54
C THR A 351 31.20 0.86 -12.21
N PHE A 352 31.39 -0.44 -11.99
CA PHE A 352 31.27 -1.05 -10.67
C PHE A 352 32.55 -0.80 -9.87
N LYS A 353 32.40 -0.33 -8.62
CA LYS A 353 33.51 -0.22 -7.67
C LYS A 353 33.32 -1.27 -6.58
N PRO A 354 34.27 -2.21 -6.40
CA PRO A 354 34.16 -3.22 -5.36
C PRO A 354 34.20 -2.58 -3.97
N SER A 355 33.57 -3.24 -2.99
CA SER A 355 33.65 -2.83 -1.58
C SER A 355 35.11 -2.77 -1.12
N GLN A 356 35.45 -1.76 -0.33
CA GLN A 356 36.80 -1.63 0.25
C GLN A 356 37.06 -2.69 1.33
N ASP A 357 36.01 -3.04 2.09
CA ASP A 357 36.04 -4.03 3.16
C ASP A 357 35.01 -5.14 2.86
N PRO A 358 35.36 -6.17 2.08
CA PRO A 358 34.47 -7.29 1.81
C PRO A 358 34.28 -8.17 3.06
N PRO A 359 33.10 -8.80 3.24
CA PRO A 359 32.89 -9.82 4.28
C PRO A 359 33.92 -10.94 4.20
N THR A 360 34.32 -11.48 5.35
CA THR A 360 35.23 -12.64 5.44
C THR A 360 34.59 -13.90 4.87
N ASP A 361 33.28 -14.06 5.02
CA ASP A 361 32.54 -15.19 4.46
C ASP A 361 32.36 -14.99 2.94
N PRO A 362 32.87 -15.91 2.10
CA PRO A 362 32.78 -15.79 0.64
C PRO A 362 31.34 -15.76 0.13
N TYR A 363 30.41 -16.45 0.79
CA TYR A 363 29.00 -16.45 0.39
C TYR A 363 28.34 -15.08 0.62
N GLN A 364 28.63 -14.45 1.77
CA GLN A 364 28.15 -13.09 2.06
C GLN A 364 28.79 -12.07 1.13
N ASN A 365 30.09 -12.21 0.87
CA ASN A 365 30.81 -11.36 -0.07
C ASN A 365 30.21 -11.46 -1.48
N TRP A 366 29.98 -12.68 -1.98
CA TRP A 366 29.33 -12.91 -3.26
C TRP A 366 27.95 -12.27 -3.33
N ALA A 367 27.08 -12.51 -2.34
CA ALA A 367 25.72 -11.97 -2.34
C ALA A 367 25.68 -10.44 -2.29
N GLN A 368 26.54 -9.81 -1.48
CA GLN A 368 26.65 -8.34 -1.42
C GLN A 368 27.23 -7.76 -2.71
N ARG A 369 28.17 -8.46 -3.33
CA ARG A 369 28.73 -8.10 -4.64
C ARG A 369 27.68 -8.18 -5.74
N GLU A 370 26.88 -9.26 -5.80
CA GLU A 370 25.75 -9.39 -6.71
C GLU A 370 24.76 -8.23 -6.57
N LYS A 371 24.29 -7.95 -5.34
CA LYS A 371 23.37 -6.83 -5.06
C LYS A 371 23.96 -5.49 -5.51
N SER A 372 25.25 -5.27 -5.22
CA SER A 372 25.93 -4.03 -5.57
C SER A 372 26.08 -3.87 -7.08
N ILE A 373 26.44 -4.94 -7.80
CA ILE A 373 26.53 -4.95 -9.27
C ILE A 373 25.15 -4.68 -9.88
N ASP A 374 24.10 -5.36 -9.44
CA ASP A 374 22.73 -5.17 -9.96
C ASP A 374 22.23 -3.74 -9.76
N SER A 375 22.64 -3.07 -8.67
CA SER A 375 22.29 -1.67 -8.41
C SER A 375 23.13 -0.65 -9.21
N ALA A 376 24.38 -0.99 -9.55
CA ALA A 376 25.32 -0.08 -10.19
C ALA A 376 25.35 -0.19 -11.72
N LEU A 377 25.14 -1.40 -12.26
CA LEU A 377 25.22 -1.72 -13.68
C LEU A 377 23.82 -2.01 -14.24
N THR A 378 22.98 -0.98 -14.27
CA THR A 378 21.60 -1.09 -14.70
C THR A 378 21.42 -0.92 -16.21
N HIS A 379 22.26 -0.11 -16.86
CA HIS A 379 22.16 0.19 -18.29
C HIS A 379 22.84 -0.87 -19.16
N PRO A 380 22.27 -1.15 -20.35
CA PRO A 380 22.84 -2.10 -21.29
C PRO A 380 24.24 -1.65 -21.74
N LEU A 381 25.16 -2.60 -21.79
CA LEU A 381 26.49 -2.42 -22.35
C LEU A 381 26.39 -2.39 -23.88
N ARG A 382 27.06 -1.42 -24.52
CA ARG A 382 27.04 -1.28 -25.98
C ARG A 382 27.96 -2.31 -26.62
N LEU A 383 27.48 -2.98 -27.67
CA LEU A 383 28.16 -3.99 -28.46
C LEU A 383 29.55 -3.53 -28.91
N ARG A 384 29.71 -2.27 -29.36
CA ARG A 384 31.02 -1.75 -29.81
C ARG A 384 32.00 -1.53 -28.67
N THR A 385 31.51 -1.37 -27.45
CA THR A 385 32.32 -1.12 -26.25
C THR A 385 32.54 -2.37 -25.41
N ALA A 386 31.78 -3.42 -25.66
CA ALA A 386 31.80 -4.64 -24.88
C ALA A 386 33.07 -5.46 -25.12
N ASN A 387 33.72 -5.87 -24.04
CA ASN A 387 34.77 -6.87 -24.07
C ASN A 387 34.20 -8.22 -23.65
N PHE A 388 33.72 -9.01 -24.60
CA PHE A 388 33.08 -10.32 -24.35
C PHE A 388 33.92 -11.35 -23.56
N ARG A 389 35.21 -11.08 -23.33
CA ARG A 389 36.06 -11.92 -22.48
C ARG A 389 36.02 -11.55 -20.99
N LEU A 390 35.69 -10.30 -20.68
CA LEU A 390 35.73 -9.74 -19.33
C LEU A 390 34.34 -9.30 -18.85
N ASP A 391 33.50 -8.87 -19.78
CA ASP A 391 32.17 -8.36 -19.51
C ASP A 391 31.14 -9.47 -19.57
N ASP A 392 30.15 -9.38 -18.70
CA ASP A 392 28.96 -10.24 -18.67
C ASP A 392 28.18 -10.13 -20.01
N PRO A 393 28.05 -11.23 -20.78
CA PRO A 393 27.40 -11.23 -22.09
C PRO A 393 25.95 -10.75 -22.05
N HIS A 394 25.22 -11.02 -20.98
CA HIS A 394 23.82 -10.63 -20.83
C HIS A 394 23.64 -9.11 -20.64
N ARG A 395 24.73 -8.35 -20.47
CA ARG A 395 24.68 -6.89 -20.46
C ARG A 395 24.53 -6.30 -21.86
N VAL A 396 24.96 -7.03 -22.88
CA VAL A 396 24.80 -6.63 -24.29
C VAL A 396 23.44 -7.12 -24.74
N VAL A 397 22.53 -6.19 -25.05
CA VAL A 397 21.15 -6.49 -25.40
C VAL A 397 20.86 -6.10 -26.85
N VAL A 398 20.48 -7.09 -27.65
CA VAL A 398 20.06 -6.90 -29.04
C VAL A 398 18.54 -6.79 -29.13
N LEU A 399 18.02 -6.19 -30.21
CA LEU A 399 16.59 -5.96 -30.35
C LEU A 399 15.78 -7.26 -30.31
N SER A 400 16.31 -8.35 -30.88
CA SER A 400 15.68 -9.68 -30.88
C SER A 400 15.38 -10.21 -29.48
N ASP A 401 16.14 -9.78 -28.47
CA ASP A 401 15.94 -10.24 -27.10
C ASP A 401 14.61 -9.73 -26.54
N PHE A 402 14.08 -8.59 -26.96
CA PHE A 402 12.86 -8.04 -26.37
C PHE A 402 11.82 -7.57 -27.37
N SER A 403 12.10 -7.65 -28.68
CA SER A 403 11.12 -7.34 -29.71
C SER A 403 9.80 -8.12 -29.62
N PRO A 404 9.74 -9.39 -29.14
CA PRO A 404 8.46 -10.11 -29.02
C PRO A 404 7.50 -9.50 -27.99
N ILE A 405 8.01 -8.73 -27.02
CA ILE A 405 7.19 -8.06 -26.01
C ILE A 405 6.92 -6.58 -26.34
N LEU A 406 7.35 -6.08 -27.51
CA LEU A 406 7.03 -4.73 -27.98
C LEU A 406 5.68 -4.70 -28.67
N THR A 407 4.99 -3.56 -28.57
CA THR A 407 3.63 -3.42 -29.11
C THR A 407 3.37 -2.03 -29.72
N PRO A 408 2.63 -1.91 -30.84
CA PRO A 408 2.21 -0.61 -31.33
C PRO A 408 1.15 0.00 -30.40
N LEU A 409 1.36 1.24 -29.98
CA LEU A 409 0.41 2.05 -29.20
C LEU A 409 -0.07 3.24 -30.05
N VAL A 410 -1.32 3.20 -30.48
CA VAL A 410 -1.93 4.20 -31.36
C VAL A 410 -2.83 5.14 -30.57
N THR A 411 -3.54 4.62 -29.56
CA THR A 411 -4.53 5.37 -28.80
C THR A 411 -3.87 6.42 -27.88
N PRO A 412 -4.45 7.63 -27.75
CA PRO A 412 -3.94 8.66 -26.85
C PRO A 412 -3.85 8.18 -25.40
N ILE A 413 -4.84 7.39 -24.95
CA ILE A 413 -4.90 6.82 -23.61
C ILE A 413 -3.71 5.90 -23.36
N ALA A 414 -3.46 4.91 -24.23
CA ALA A 414 -2.34 4.00 -24.04
C ALA A 414 -0.98 4.70 -24.10
N ARG A 415 -0.82 5.71 -24.97
CA ARG A 415 0.39 6.54 -25.02
C ARG A 415 0.61 7.29 -23.71
N ARG A 416 -0.42 7.96 -23.19
CA ARG A 416 -0.35 8.65 -21.89
C ARG A 416 -0.02 7.68 -20.76
N ASN A 417 -0.58 6.48 -20.78
CA ASN A 417 -0.34 5.49 -19.73
C ASN A 417 1.04 4.84 -19.81
N LEU A 418 1.65 4.75 -20.99
CA LEU A 418 3.05 4.34 -21.13
C LEU A 418 3.99 5.27 -20.35
N LEU A 419 3.67 6.57 -20.26
CA LEU A 419 4.46 7.53 -19.46
C LEU A 419 4.44 7.17 -17.97
N PHE A 420 3.26 6.82 -17.44
CA PHE A 420 3.14 6.35 -16.06
C PHE A 420 3.84 5.03 -15.83
N VAL A 421 3.68 4.07 -16.75
CA VAL A 421 4.39 2.79 -16.71
C VAL A 421 5.90 3.02 -16.68
N CYS A 422 6.43 3.98 -17.45
CA CYS A 422 7.84 4.36 -17.41
C CYS A 422 8.25 4.92 -16.05
N LEU A 423 7.49 5.87 -15.47
CA LEU A 423 7.80 6.43 -14.15
C LEU A 423 7.83 5.36 -13.06
N HIS A 424 6.83 4.49 -13.03
CA HIS A 424 6.79 3.35 -12.10
C HIS A 424 7.99 2.43 -12.32
N PHE A 425 8.40 2.20 -13.57
CA PHE A 425 9.54 1.32 -13.88
C PHE A 425 10.83 1.85 -13.27
N LEU A 426 11.01 3.16 -13.35
CA LEU A 426 12.17 3.86 -12.82
C LEU A 426 12.14 4.00 -11.29
N GLY A 427 11.07 3.54 -10.62
CA GLY A 427 10.91 3.57 -9.17
C GLY A 427 10.14 4.78 -8.64
N LEU A 428 9.54 5.58 -9.52
CA LEU A 428 8.70 6.72 -9.14
C LEU A 428 7.23 6.32 -9.11
N HIS A 429 6.71 6.16 -7.90
CA HIS A 429 5.31 5.80 -7.67
C HIS A 429 4.37 7.00 -7.90
N THR A 430 3.37 6.87 -8.77
CA THR A 430 2.33 7.89 -8.97
C THR A 430 1.01 7.45 -8.32
N PRO A 431 0.74 7.82 -7.06
CA PRO A 431 -0.51 7.47 -6.37
C PRO A 431 -1.73 7.99 -7.14
N GLY A 432 -2.72 7.12 -7.36
CA GLY A 432 -4.00 7.50 -7.97
C GLY A 432 -4.02 7.61 -9.49
N SER A 433 -2.89 7.40 -10.19
CA SER A 433 -2.93 7.28 -11.65
C SER A 433 -3.62 5.98 -12.03
N THR A 434 -4.81 6.06 -12.65
CA THR A 434 -5.32 4.95 -13.47
C THR A 434 -4.47 4.90 -14.73
N PRO A 435 -3.79 3.79 -15.08
CA PRO A 435 -4.33 2.42 -15.13
C PRO A 435 -3.20 1.35 -14.93
N PRO A 436 -3.23 0.16 -15.58
CA PRO A 436 -2.88 -1.08 -14.91
C PRO A 436 -1.40 -1.16 -14.44
N PRO A 437 -1.14 -1.92 -13.36
CA PRO A 437 -2.04 -2.94 -12.86
C PRO A 437 -2.66 -2.61 -11.49
N ASP A 438 -3.98 -2.80 -11.40
CA ASP A 438 -4.66 -3.26 -10.17
C ASP A 438 -4.12 -4.64 -9.69
N ASP A 439 -3.06 -5.18 -10.29
CA ASP A 439 -2.44 -6.44 -9.91
C ASP A 439 -1.38 -6.27 -8.84
N VAL A 440 -1.70 -6.86 -7.70
CA VAL A 440 -0.88 -6.98 -6.50
C VAL A 440 0.49 -7.64 -6.78
N TRP A 441 0.63 -8.42 -7.85
CA TRP A 441 1.83 -9.21 -8.13
C TRP A 441 2.95 -8.47 -8.87
N ALA A 442 2.65 -7.32 -9.49
CA ALA A 442 3.64 -6.49 -10.20
C ALA A 442 3.82 -5.10 -9.57
N ASP A 443 3.29 -4.90 -8.36
CA ASP A 443 3.47 -3.67 -7.58
C ASP A 443 4.85 -3.64 -6.92
N ASP A 444 5.90 -3.50 -7.73
CA ASP A 444 7.29 -3.34 -7.28
C ASP A 444 7.57 -2.03 -6.55
N ARG A 445 6.56 -1.15 -6.44
CA ARG A 445 6.70 0.23 -5.98
C ARG A 445 7.17 0.29 -4.52
N TRP A 446 6.98 -0.79 -3.76
CA TRP A 446 7.33 -0.88 -2.33
C TRP A 446 8.58 -1.70 -2.01
N MET A 447 9.21 -2.39 -2.98
CA MET A 447 10.40 -3.22 -2.70
C MET A 447 11.57 -2.42 -2.12
N LYS A 448 11.71 -1.14 -2.45
CA LYS A 448 12.78 -0.27 -1.91
C LYS A 448 12.46 0.35 -0.54
N ARG A 449 11.28 0.11 0.05
CA ARG A 449 10.75 0.85 1.22
C ARG A 449 10.59 0.02 2.50
N GLU A 450 11.32 -1.07 2.62
CA GLU A 450 11.29 -1.93 3.80
C GLU A 450 11.58 -1.19 5.11
N ASN A 451 12.50 -0.21 5.07
CA ASN A 451 12.94 0.52 6.25
C ASN A 451 11.85 1.39 6.88
N ASP A 452 10.96 1.99 6.08
CA ASP A 452 10.00 2.98 6.57
C ASP A 452 8.73 2.35 7.16
N LEU A 453 8.46 1.08 6.82
CA LEU A 453 7.29 0.35 7.30
C LEU A 453 7.45 -0.13 8.75
N PHE A 454 8.68 -0.35 9.20
CA PHE A 454 8.99 -0.89 10.52
C PHE A 454 9.76 0.12 11.37
N PRO A 455 9.62 0.12 12.71
CA PRO A 455 10.49 0.91 13.56
C PRO A 455 11.92 0.34 13.57
N ASP A 456 12.94 1.20 13.76
CA ASP A 456 14.36 0.81 13.84
C ASP A 456 14.63 -0.29 14.89
N GLN A 457 13.81 -0.34 15.94
CA GLN A 457 13.82 -1.40 16.94
C GLN A 457 12.40 -1.95 17.11
N LEU A 458 12.21 -3.25 16.82
CA LEU A 458 10.94 -3.95 17.02
C LEU A 458 10.65 -4.27 18.51
N LYS A 459 11.57 -3.91 19.42
CA LYS A 459 11.41 -4.09 20.87
C LYS A 459 10.81 -2.83 21.48
N SER A 460 9.76 -3.00 22.28
CA SER A 460 9.04 -1.94 22.98
C SER A 460 9.92 -1.24 24.03
N VAL A 461 10.60 -0.17 23.64
CA VAL A 461 11.25 0.75 24.59
C VAL A 461 10.66 2.14 24.40
N GLY A 462 9.46 2.34 24.94
CA GLY A 462 8.89 3.69 24.98
C GLY A 462 9.65 4.57 26.00
N PRO A 463 9.69 5.90 25.80
CA PRO A 463 10.21 6.83 26.79
C PRO A 463 9.38 6.74 28.08
N ARG A 464 10.05 6.58 29.23
CA ARG A 464 9.41 6.47 30.54
C ARG A 464 9.21 7.85 31.14
N VAL A 465 7.97 8.19 31.49
CA VAL A 465 7.64 9.44 32.20
C VAL A 465 7.92 9.25 33.68
N LEU A 466 8.79 10.12 34.20
CA LEU A 466 9.05 10.29 35.62
C LEU A 466 8.38 11.60 36.06
N ASP A 467 7.42 11.52 36.98
CA ASP A 467 6.88 12.68 37.67
C ASP A 467 7.12 12.52 39.17
N GLY A 468 7.70 13.54 39.81
CA GLY A 468 8.04 13.49 41.24
C GLY A 468 8.94 12.33 41.71
N GLY A 469 9.64 11.63 40.81
CA GLY A 469 10.44 10.44 41.13
C GLY A 469 9.68 9.10 41.08
N ALA A 470 8.39 9.12 40.72
CA ALA A 470 7.60 7.92 40.46
C ALA A 470 7.46 7.67 38.95
N LEU A 471 7.58 6.41 38.55
CA LEU A 471 7.29 5.94 37.18
C LEU A 471 5.78 5.95 36.96
N ILE A 472 5.27 6.92 36.19
CA ILE A 472 3.82 7.05 35.91
C ILE A 472 3.40 6.25 34.67
N GLY A 473 4.33 5.93 33.76
CA GLY A 473 4.06 5.12 32.58
C GLY A 473 4.95 5.50 31.40
N HIS A 474 4.60 5.02 30.21
CA HIS A 474 5.28 5.40 28.96
C HIS A 474 4.61 6.64 28.36
N GLU A 475 5.41 7.62 27.92
CA GLU A 475 4.90 8.72 27.10
C GLU A 475 4.53 8.17 25.73
N ARG A 476 3.24 8.24 25.39
CA ARG A 476 2.75 7.79 24.09
C ARG A 476 3.08 8.86 23.06
N MET A 477 4.22 8.74 22.42
CA MET A 477 4.57 9.55 21.26
C MET A 477 3.90 8.92 20.04
N LEU A 478 2.97 9.63 19.41
CA LEU A 478 2.32 9.19 18.16
C LEU A 478 3.09 9.77 16.97
N ARG A 479 3.36 8.94 15.96
CA ARG A 479 3.83 9.39 14.65
C ARG A 479 2.73 10.25 13.99
N PRO A 480 3.05 11.08 12.98
CA PRO A 480 2.00 11.64 12.11
C PRO A 480 1.12 10.52 11.56
N GLY A 481 -0.18 10.80 11.34
CA GLY A 481 -1.10 9.85 10.73
C GLY A 481 -0.79 9.52 9.26
N TRP A 482 0.14 10.25 8.64
CA TRP A 482 0.57 10.07 7.25
C TRP A 482 1.68 9.01 7.18
N GLY A 483 1.38 7.88 6.55
CA GLY A 483 2.32 6.77 6.40
C GLY A 483 3.16 6.86 5.12
N PRO A 484 4.20 6.00 5.01
CA PRO A 484 5.03 5.89 3.81
C PRO A 484 4.26 5.30 2.63
N VAL A 485 3.12 4.64 2.90
CA VAL A 485 2.22 4.10 1.89
C VAL A 485 1.31 5.21 1.38
N LYS A 486 1.58 5.66 0.15
CA LYS A 486 0.78 6.63 -0.59
C LYS A 486 -0.06 5.90 -1.64
N GLU A 487 -1.34 5.72 -1.38
CA GLU A 487 -2.34 5.34 -2.38
C GLU A 487 -3.45 6.37 -2.26
N TRP A 488 -3.43 7.36 -3.14
CA TRP A 488 -4.44 8.40 -3.20
C TRP A 488 -5.42 7.85 -4.22
N GLY A 489 -6.66 7.52 -3.87
CA GLY A 489 -7.55 6.89 -4.85
C GLY A 489 -7.75 7.78 -6.10
N TRP A 490 -8.48 7.25 -7.08
CA TRP A 490 -8.64 7.72 -8.45
C TRP A 490 -8.34 9.22 -8.71
N GLY A 491 -7.08 9.58 -8.95
CA GLY A 491 -6.66 10.94 -9.33
C GLY A 491 -7.00 12.06 -8.33
N VAL A 492 -7.30 11.73 -7.07
CA VAL A 492 -7.87 12.68 -6.11
C VAL A 492 -6.82 13.62 -5.48
N GLY A 493 -5.57 13.15 -5.37
CA GLY A 493 -4.46 13.93 -4.81
C GLY A 493 -3.79 14.79 -5.86
N ARG A 494 -3.38 16.01 -5.48
CA ARG A 494 -2.64 16.93 -6.36
C ARG A 494 -1.17 16.53 -6.42
N VAL A 495 -0.62 16.45 -7.62
CA VAL A 495 0.77 16.01 -7.85
C VAL A 495 1.76 17.03 -7.29
N VAL A 496 1.54 18.31 -7.57
CA VAL A 496 2.14 19.41 -6.81
C VAL A 496 1.14 19.87 -5.74
N GLY A 497 1.33 19.36 -4.52
CA GLY A 497 0.42 19.57 -3.40
C GLY A 497 0.25 21.04 -3.00
N ALA A 498 -0.98 21.40 -2.64
CA ALA A 498 -1.32 22.65 -1.95
C ALA A 498 -0.89 22.58 -0.45
N GLU A 499 -1.05 23.67 0.30
CA GLU A 499 -0.73 23.69 1.74
C GLU A 499 -1.57 22.70 2.55
N SER A 500 -2.82 22.49 2.15
CA SER A 500 -3.71 21.45 2.69
C SER A 500 -3.11 20.06 2.47
N ASP A 501 -2.65 19.75 1.26
CA ASP A 501 -2.01 18.47 0.90
C ASP A 501 -0.68 18.27 1.63
N MET A 502 0.11 19.33 1.80
CA MET A 502 1.37 19.26 2.55
C MET A 502 1.16 19.02 4.05
N VAL A 503 0.07 19.53 4.63
CA VAL A 503 -0.29 19.31 6.04
C VAL A 503 -1.01 17.96 6.23
N ALA A 504 -1.72 17.49 5.20
CA ALA A 504 -2.63 16.35 5.26
C ALA A 504 -2.26 15.15 4.39
N GLY A 505 -0.98 14.94 4.05
CA GLY A 505 -0.62 13.79 3.18
C GLY A 505 0.74 13.81 2.48
N GLY A 506 1.59 14.81 2.75
CA GLY A 506 2.93 14.89 2.15
C GLY A 506 2.90 15.20 0.65
N ARG A 507 4.07 15.38 0.05
CA ARG A 507 4.19 15.56 -1.42
C ARG A 507 4.04 14.19 -2.09
N MET A 508 3.70 14.15 -3.39
CA MET A 508 3.67 12.89 -4.15
C MET A 508 5.00 12.15 -3.98
N TRP A 509 6.10 12.85 -4.27
CA TRP A 509 7.45 12.39 -4.01
C TRP A 509 8.14 13.23 -2.95
N GLU A 510 8.92 12.56 -2.12
CA GLU A 510 9.78 13.11 -1.08
C GLU A 510 11.23 12.67 -1.33
N ALA A 511 12.19 13.25 -0.60
CA ALA A 511 13.61 12.91 -0.77
C ALA A 511 13.89 11.42 -0.57
N VAL A 512 13.13 10.75 0.29
CA VAL A 512 13.20 9.30 0.52
C VAL A 512 12.70 8.51 -0.68
N ASP A 513 11.68 9.02 -1.39
CA ASP A 513 11.11 8.38 -2.58
C ASP A 513 12.09 8.39 -3.77
N LEU A 514 13.03 9.35 -3.80
CA LEU A 514 14.10 9.44 -4.80
C LEU A 514 15.36 8.66 -4.40
N ALA A 515 15.38 8.03 -3.22
CA ALA A 515 16.53 7.23 -2.79
C ALA A 515 16.65 5.96 -3.65
N GLY A 516 17.77 5.82 -4.36
CA GLY A 516 18.02 4.69 -5.25
C GLY A 516 17.35 4.79 -6.63
N VAL A 517 16.88 5.98 -7.01
CA VAL A 517 16.45 6.32 -8.39
C VAL A 517 17.59 7.08 -9.09
N ASP A 518 17.82 6.79 -10.37
CA ASP A 518 18.74 7.60 -11.18
C ASP A 518 18.06 8.92 -11.58
N ASN A 519 18.30 9.94 -10.75
CA ASN A 519 17.72 11.27 -10.94
C ASN A 519 18.15 11.94 -12.26
N ALA A 520 19.36 11.63 -12.76
CA ALA A 520 19.86 12.21 -14.00
C ALA A 520 19.15 11.57 -15.20
N PHE A 521 19.02 10.24 -15.20
CA PHE A 521 18.26 9.51 -16.21
C PHE A 521 16.82 9.98 -16.28
N VAL A 522 16.11 10.04 -15.15
CA VAL A 522 14.72 10.50 -15.07
C VAL A 522 14.57 11.95 -15.57
N SER A 523 15.45 12.86 -15.14
CA SER A 523 15.41 14.26 -15.58
C SER A 523 15.57 14.39 -17.11
N ARG A 524 16.42 13.55 -17.72
CA ARG A 524 16.59 13.49 -19.18
C ARG A 524 15.35 12.93 -19.88
N VAL A 525 14.72 11.87 -19.34
CA VAL A 525 13.44 11.34 -19.86
C VAL A 525 12.35 12.42 -19.89
N PHE A 526 12.15 13.14 -18.79
CA PHE A 526 11.20 14.25 -18.75
C PHE A 526 11.52 15.35 -19.77
N THR A 527 12.79 15.75 -19.86
CA THR A 527 13.24 16.80 -20.79
C THR A 527 13.01 16.43 -22.25
N MET A 528 13.27 15.17 -22.61
CA MET A 528 13.13 14.68 -23.98
C MET A 528 11.66 14.50 -24.39
N LEU A 529 10.81 14.03 -23.47
CA LEU A 529 9.38 13.81 -23.74
C LEU A 529 8.53 15.07 -23.65
N GLY A 530 8.92 16.06 -22.84
CA GLY A 530 8.18 17.32 -22.65
C GLY A 530 7.69 17.98 -23.95
N PRO A 531 8.56 18.28 -24.94
CA PRO A 531 8.14 18.95 -26.18
C PRO A 531 7.27 18.08 -27.10
N VAL A 532 7.31 16.76 -26.94
CA VAL A 532 6.57 15.79 -27.78
C VAL A 532 5.17 15.52 -27.23
N VAL A 533 5.08 15.33 -25.91
CA VAL A 533 3.84 14.95 -25.25
C VAL A 533 2.89 16.15 -25.14
N GLN A 534 3.40 17.33 -24.80
CA GLN A 534 2.63 18.58 -24.62
C GLN A 534 1.37 18.41 -23.73
N ASP A 535 1.44 17.53 -22.73
CA ASP A 535 0.35 17.24 -21.78
C ASP A 535 0.59 18.02 -20.47
N GLU A 536 -0.42 18.77 -20.03
CA GLU A 536 -0.40 19.54 -18.79
C GLU A 536 -0.16 18.66 -17.55
N MET A 537 -0.67 17.44 -17.57
CA MET A 537 -0.47 16.47 -16.50
C MET A 537 0.99 16.04 -16.43
N TRP A 538 1.63 15.78 -17.58
CA TRP A 538 3.05 15.40 -17.62
C TRP A 538 3.95 16.53 -17.11
N ASP A 539 3.61 17.77 -17.48
CA ASP A 539 4.28 18.98 -16.99
C ASP A 539 4.22 19.09 -15.45
N GLU A 540 3.08 18.78 -14.84
CA GLU A 540 2.93 18.79 -13.38
C GLU A 540 3.80 17.71 -12.70
N HIS A 541 3.85 16.49 -13.24
CA HIS A 541 4.72 15.43 -12.71
C HIS A 541 6.19 15.81 -12.85
N TRP A 542 6.59 16.40 -13.97
CA TRP A 542 7.96 16.88 -14.16
C TRP A 542 8.32 17.94 -13.11
N LEU A 543 7.41 18.90 -12.88
CA LEU A 543 7.61 19.93 -11.86
C LEU A 543 7.67 19.36 -10.44
N ALA A 544 6.84 18.36 -10.11
CA ALA A 544 6.89 17.68 -8.82
C ALA A 544 8.23 16.97 -8.59
N PHE A 545 8.73 16.25 -9.59
CA PHE A 545 10.04 15.58 -9.54
C PHE A 545 11.18 16.58 -9.32
N GLU A 546 11.22 17.66 -10.12
CA GLU A 546 12.24 18.70 -10.01
C GLU A 546 12.10 19.50 -8.71
N ALA A 547 10.90 19.64 -8.14
CA ALA A 547 10.68 20.37 -6.89
C ALA A 547 11.25 19.64 -5.67
N VAL A 548 11.34 18.30 -5.70
CA VAL A 548 12.01 17.49 -4.67
C VAL A 548 13.52 17.62 -4.80
N SER A 549 14.05 17.49 -6.03
CA SER A 549 15.49 17.53 -6.30
C SER A 549 16.08 18.93 -6.17
N ASN A 550 15.47 19.93 -6.81
CA ASN A 550 15.92 21.33 -6.80
C ASN A 550 14.75 22.31 -7.05
N PRO A 551 14.19 22.94 -6.00
CA PRO A 551 13.02 23.81 -6.14
C PRO A 551 13.28 25.07 -7.00
N LYS A 552 14.53 25.52 -7.12
CA LYS A 552 14.87 26.65 -8.02
C LYS A 552 14.82 26.24 -9.49
N LYS A 553 15.26 25.02 -9.80
CA LYS A 553 15.19 24.44 -11.15
C LYS A 553 13.74 24.25 -11.57
N ALA A 554 12.89 23.71 -10.67
CA ALA A 554 11.45 23.58 -10.90
C ALA A 554 10.77 24.92 -11.23
N LEU A 555 11.09 26.01 -10.52
CA LEU A 555 10.52 27.31 -10.84
C LEU A 555 10.98 27.89 -12.17
N LYS A 556 12.26 27.69 -12.53
CA LYS A 556 12.75 28.09 -13.85
C LYS A 556 12.02 27.32 -14.95
N LEU A 557 11.84 26.01 -14.75
CA LEU A 557 11.10 25.14 -15.67
C LEU A 557 9.63 25.59 -15.82
N SER A 558 8.96 25.86 -14.71
CA SER A 558 7.56 26.32 -14.72
C SER A 558 7.41 27.63 -15.49
N ARG A 559 8.36 28.57 -15.34
CA ARG A 559 8.36 29.81 -16.14
C ARG A 559 8.60 29.56 -17.63
N THR A 560 9.41 28.57 -17.99
CA THR A 560 9.60 28.21 -19.41
C THR A 560 8.37 27.57 -20.02
N GLN A 561 7.67 26.69 -19.28
CA GLN A 561 6.40 26.09 -19.71
C GLN A 561 5.30 27.14 -19.88
N LEU A 562 5.22 28.11 -18.95
CA LEU A 562 4.30 29.26 -19.05
C LEU A 562 4.65 30.21 -20.19
N ALA A 563 5.93 30.36 -20.53
CA ALA A 563 6.34 31.17 -21.68
C ALA A 563 5.93 30.54 -23.01
N GLN A 564 5.85 29.20 -23.08
CA GLN A 564 5.35 28.46 -24.25
C GLN A 564 3.83 28.53 -24.37
N ASP A 565 3.12 28.40 -23.25
CA ASP A 565 1.66 28.49 -23.20
C ASP A 565 1.19 29.29 -21.98
N GLN A 566 0.77 30.52 -22.24
CA GLN A 566 0.19 31.42 -21.23
C GLN A 566 -1.32 31.22 -21.05
N SER A 567 -1.97 30.45 -21.94
CA SER A 567 -3.42 30.30 -21.96
C SER A 567 -3.92 29.24 -20.98
N SER A 568 -3.09 28.23 -20.68
CA SER A 568 -3.43 27.17 -19.72
C SER A 568 -3.47 27.68 -18.29
N LEU A 569 -4.68 27.73 -17.72
CA LEU A 569 -4.88 28.05 -16.31
C LEU A 569 -4.28 26.96 -15.39
N TYR A 570 -4.26 25.70 -15.84
CA TYR A 570 -3.68 24.60 -15.07
C TYR A 570 -2.19 24.83 -14.77
N ARG A 571 -1.40 25.22 -15.78
CA ARG A 571 0.02 25.55 -15.61
C ARG A 571 0.23 26.72 -14.64
N TRP A 572 -0.65 27.72 -14.67
CA TRP A 572 -0.63 28.82 -13.70
C TRP A 572 -0.96 28.36 -12.29
N ALA A 573 -1.92 27.46 -12.12
CA ALA A 573 -2.25 26.87 -10.83
C ALA A 573 -1.04 26.13 -10.24
N VAL A 574 -0.37 25.29 -11.04
CA VAL A 574 0.85 24.58 -10.60
C VAL A 574 1.96 25.56 -10.24
N HIS A 575 2.17 26.62 -11.02
CA HIS A 575 3.16 27.65 -10.71
C HIS A 575 2.87 28.34 -9.37
N ALA A 576 1.60 28.69 -9.11
CA ALA A 576 1.18 29.28 -7.86
C ALA A 576 1.39 28.31 -6.68
N ARG A 577 1.09 27.01 -6.85
CA ARG A 577 1.35 25.97 -5.84
C ARG A 577 2.85 25.83 -5.53
N LEU A 578 3.73 25.93 -6.53
CA LEU A 578 5.18 25.92 -6.32
C LEU A 578 5.68 27.13 -5.50
N GLU A 579 5.14 28.32 -5.72
CA GLU A 579 5.48 29.49 -4.90
C GLU A 579 4.88 29.40 -3.48
N ARG A 580 3.67 28.84 -3.34
CA ARG A 580 3.07 28.49 -2.03
C ARG A 580 3.97 27.51 -1.25
N ALA A 581 4.49 26.47 -1.91
CA ALA A 581 5.40 25.49 -1.30
C ALA A 581 6.73 26.08 -0.81
N ARG A 582 7.07 27.31 -1.24
CA ARG A 582 8.24 28.09 -0.78
C ARG A 582 7.90 29.15 0.26
N ASN A 583 6.67 29.13 0.79
CA ASN A 583 6.12 30.13 1.70
C ASN A 583 6.04 31.55 1.11
N LYS A 584 5.89 31.68 -0.22
CA LYS A 584 5.74 32.96 -0.92
C LYS A 584 4.28 33.24 -1.33
N HIS A 585 3.40 33.30 -0.34
CA HIS A 585 1.97 33.41 -0.56
C HIS A 585 1.56 34.70 -1.29
N GLU A 586 2.26 35.82 -1.07
CA GLU A 586 1.92 37.09 -1.74
C GLU A 586 2.14 37.04 -3.26
N GLU A 587 3.19 36.36 -3.72
CA GLU A 587 3.44 36.14 -5.15
C GLU A 587 2.39 35.21 -5.74
N ALA A 588 1.98 34.17 -5.00
CA ALA A 588 0.87 33.31 -5.39
C ALA A 588 -0.46 34.08 -5.50
N SER A 589 -0.81 34.95 -4.52
CA SER A 589 -2.01 35.79 -4.58
C SER A 589 -2.00 36.73 -5.80
N LYS A 590 -0.83 37.26 -6.21
CA LYS A 590 -0.72 38.06 -7.45
C LYS A 590 -1.03 37.23 -8.68
N ILE A 591 -0.51 36.00 -8.77
CA ILE A 591 -0.78 35.08 -9.88
C ILE A 591 -2.28 34.80 -9.99
N TYR A 592 -2.95 34.50 -8.88
CA TYR A 592 -4.40 34.27 -8.88
C TYR A 592 -5.17 35.50 -9.35
N ARG A 593 -4.88 36.70 -8.81
CA ARG A 593 -5.57 37.94 -9.20
C ARG A 593 -5.42 38.27 -10.69
N VAL A 594 -4.24 38.07 -11.26
CA VAL A 594 -3.99 38.37 -12.69
C VAL A 594 -4.79 37.42 -13.57
N ASN A 595 -4.80 36.13 -13.26
CA ASN A 595 -5.48 35.13 -14.08
C ASN A 595 -7.01 35.14 -13.91
N LEU A 596 -7.52 35.59 -12.76
CA LEU A 596 -8.94 35.61 -12.41
C LEU A 596 -9.60 37.01 -12.50
N ALA A 597 -8.94 37.97 -13.16
CA ALA A 597 -9.44 39.35 -13.26
C ALA A 597 -10.78 39.49 -14.04
N HIS A 598 -11.06 38.56 -14.94
CA HIS A 598 -12.29 38.51 -15.73
C HIS A 598 -13.05 37.22 -15.41
N VAL A 599 -14.29 37.36 -14.96
CA VAL A 599 -15.20 36.25 -14.63
C VAL A 599 -16.36 36.27 -15.62
N ASP A 600 -16.55 35.17 -16.34
CA ASP A 600 -17.76 34.92 -17.12
C ASP A 600 -18.41 33.63 -16.61
N LEU A 601 -19.60 33.76 -16.04
CA LEU A 601 -20.34 32.63 -15.45
C LEU A 601 -20.97 31.72 -16.50
N LYS A 602 -21.16 32.21 -17.74
CA LYS A 602 -21.75 31.43 -18.84
C LYS A 602 -20.69 30.64 -19.60
N GLU A 603 -19.50 31.22 -19.76
CA GLU A 603 -18.37 30.61 -20.45
C GLU A 603 -17.14 30.56 -19.53
N ARG A 604 -17.19 29.67 -18.54
CA ARG A 604 -16.03 29.46 -17.65
C ARG A 604 -14.89 28.78 -18.41
N ARG A 605 -13.66 29.25 -18.16
CA ARG A 605 -12.46 28.61 -18.71
C ARG A 605 -12.16 27.29 -17.96
N PRO A 606 -11.65 26.25 -18.64
CA PRO A 606 -11.18 25.04 -17.98
C PRO A 606 -10.16 25.33 -16.87
N GLY A 607 -10.32 24.70 -15.70
CA GLY A 607 -9.45 24.92 -14.54
C GLY A 607 -9.69 26.23 -13.76
N GLU A 608 -10.54 27.15 -14.23
CA GLU A 608 -10.79 28.43 -13.54
C GLU A 608 -11.36 28.24 -12.12
N LEU A 609 -12.31 27.31 -11.96
CA LEU A 609 -12.90 26.97 -10.68
C LEU A 609 -11.90 26.35 -9.70
N GLU A 610 -10.93 25.61 -10.21
CA GLU A 610 -9.84 25.10 -9.39
C GLU A 610 -8.93 26.22 -8.89
N LEU A 611 -8.60 27.22 -9.73
CA LEU A 611 -7.84 28.39 -9.27
C LEU A 611 -8.58 29.18 -8.19
N TRP A 612 -9.90 29.36 -8.34
CA TRP A 612 -10.73 30.01 -7.32
C TRP A 612 -10.67 29.26 -5.99
N TRP A 613 -10.78 27.92 -6.04
CA TRP A 613 -10.62 27.09 -4.85
C TRP A 613 -9.22 27.24 -4.25
N ASP A 614 -8.15 27.13 -5.04
CA ASP A 614 -6.76 27.20 -4.59
C ASP A 614 -6.44 28.50 -3.87
N TRP A 615 -6.96 29.61 -4.40
CA TRP A 615 -6.79 30.92 -3.79
C TRP A 615 -7.58 31.03 -2.48
N SER A 616 -8.85 30.60 -2.49
CA SER A 616 -9.71 30.63 -1.30
C SER A 616 -9.15 29.77 -0.16
N GLU A 617 -8.66 28.58 -0.48
CA GLU A 617 -8.07 27.64 0.48
C GLU A 617 -6.79 28.22 1.11
N MET A 618 -5.90 28.80 0.30
CA MET A 618 -4.65 29.41 0.79
C MET A 618 -4.92 30.50 1.82
N GLU A 619 -5.84 31.43 1.55
CA GLU A 619 -6.13 32.51 2.49
C GLU A 619 -6.97 32.00 3.68
N TRP A 620 -7.78 30.95 3.49
CA TRP A 620 -8.56 30.31 4.56
C TRP A 620 -7.67 29.64 5.60
N LEU A 621 -6.67 28.87 5.18
CA LEU A 621 -5.71 28.22 6.09
C LEU A 621 -4.82 29.23 6.84
N ARG A 622 -4.75 30.48 6.37
CA ARG A 622 -4.06 31.61 7.03
C ARG A 622 -4.98 32.41 7.96
N ASP A 623 -6.21 31.93 8.18
CA ASP A 623 -7.23 32.53 9.04
C ASP A 623 -7.69 33.94 8.59
N LYS A 624 -7.60 34.25 7.29
CA LYS A 624 -8.08 35.55 6.74
C LYS A 624 -9.52 35.48 6.25
N VAL A 625 -10.46 35.35 7.18
CA VAL A 625 -11.88 35.11 6.90
C VAL A 625 -12.51 36.13 5.93
N GLU A 626 -12.22 37.43 6.11
CA GLU A 626 -12.79 38.51 5.29
C GLU A 626 -12.32 38.44 3.82
N ASP A 627 -11.01 38.26 3.61
CA ASP A 627 -10.42 38.11 2.27
C ASP A 627 -11.02 36.89 1.56
N VAL A 628 -11.16 35.77 2.27
CA VAL A 628 -11.71 34.53 1.71
C VAL A 628 -13.18 34.70 1.33
N LEU A 629 -13.98 35.35 2.18
CA LEU A 629 -15.37 35.64 1.87
C LEU A 629 -15.47 36.48 0.58
N GLN A 630 -14.62 37.49 0.44
CA GLN A 630 -14.58 38.30 -0.77
C GLN A 630 -14.19 37.46 -2.01
N ILE A 631 -13.18 36.61 -1.91
CA ILE A 631 -12.72 35.73 -3.01
C ILE A 631 -13.86 34.79 -3.45
N VAL A 632 -14.54 34.14 -2.51
CA VAL A 632 -15.64 33.22 -2.80
C VAL A 632 -16.84 33.94 -3.43
N MET A 633 -17.08 35.19 -3.06
CA MET A 633 -18.13 36.01 -3.70
C MET A 633 -17.73 36.45 -5.12
N MET A 634 -16.46 36.83 -5.32
CA MET A 634 -15.92 37.18 -6.64
C MET A 634 -15.96 36.01 -7.63
N ALA A 635 -15.80 34.77 -7.17
CA ALA A 635 -15.91 33.57 -8.00
C ALA A 635 -17.28 33.42 -8.69
N VAL A 636 -18.29 34.16 -8.23
CA VAL A 636 -19.66 34.19 -8.76
C VAL A 636 -20.06 35.59 -9.25
N ASP A 637 -19.08 36.44 -9.55
CA ASP A 637 -19.26 37.81 -10.02
C ASP A 637 -20.07 38.70 -9.05
N VAL A 638 -19.88 38.49 -7.75
CA VAL A 638 -20.47 39.32 -6.68
C VAL A 638 -19.37 40.06 -5.94
N SER A 639 -19.37 41.40 -6.03
CA SER A 639 -18.28 42.25 -5.55
C SER A 639 -18.40 42.72 -4.10
N SER A 640 -19.57 42.55 -3.48
CA SER A 640 -19.93 43.13 -2.18
C SER A 640 -20.29 42.03 -1.18
N THR A 641 -19.84 42.16 0.08
CA THR A 641 -20.09 41.19 1.17
C THR A 641 -21.37 41.47 1.97
N SER A 642 -22.33 42.22 1.39
CA SER A 642 -23.60 42.52 2.07
C SER A 642 -24.44 41.23 2.30
N PRO A 643 -25.26 41.15 3.36
CA PRO A 643 -26.10 39.97 3.61
C PRO A 643 -27.01 39.58 2.45
N THR A 644 -27.50 40.57 1.70
CA THR A 644 -28.31 40.36 0.49
C THR A 644 -27.50 39.78 -0.67
N ASP A 645 -26.24 40.20 -0.80
CA ASP A 645 -25.34 39.71 -1.83
C ASP A 645 -24.81 38.32 -1.49
N ILE A 646 -24.61 37.99 -0.21
CA ILE A 646 -24.32 36.63 0.26
C ILE A 646 -25.46 35.68 -0.13
N LEU A 647 -26.72 36.08 0.09
CA LEU A 647 -27.87 35.28 -0.32
C LEU A 647 -27.96 35.13 -1.84
N ARG A 648 -27.62 36.19 -2.59
CA ARG A 648 -27.55 36.13 -4.06
C ARG A 648 -26.47 35.14 -4.50
N ALA A 649 -25.28 35.21 -3.94
CA ALA A 649 -24.18 34.29 -4.24
C ALA A 649 -24.56 32.83 -3.94
N LYS A 650 -25.17 32.55 -2.78
CA LYS A 650 -25.69 31.20 -2.45
C LYS A 650 -26.65 30.69 -3.52
N ARG A 651 -27.61 31.51 -3.97
CA ARG A 651 -28.56 31.13 -5.03
C ARG A 651 -27.88 30.84 -6.36
N ILE A 652 -26.86 31.62 -6.74
CA ILE A 652 -26.16 31.41 -8.00
C ILE A 652 -25.35 30.11 -7.96
N TYR A 653 -24.64 29.83 -6.86
CA TYR A 653 -23.98 28.54 -6.68
C TYR A 653 -24.97 27.36 -6.77
N ASP A 654 -26.11 27.47 -6.09
CA ASP A 654 -27.13 26.43 -6.11
C ASP A 654 -27.74 26.23 -7.52
N SER A 655 -27.81 27.29 -8.35
CA SER A 655 -28.17 27.15 -9.77
C SER A 655 -27.07 26.51 -10.62
N SER A 656 -25.81 26.93 -10.46
CA SER A 656 -24.69 26.37 -11.21
C SER A 656 -24.47 24.88 -10.92
N LEU A 657 -24.74 24.44 -9.68
CA LEU A 657 -24.67 23.03 -9.30
C LEU A 657 -25.83 22.19 -9.88
N LYS A 658 -26.99 22.80 -10.13
CA LYS A 658 -28.12 22.12 -10.80
C LYS A 658 -27.86 21.96 -12.28
N ASP A 659 -27.37 23.01 -12.92
CA ASP A 659 -27.07 23.02 -14.35
C ASP A 659 -25.87 22.11 -14.65
N GLY A 660 -24.90 22.07 -13.72
CA GLY A 660 -23.66 21.31 -13.84
C GLY A 660 -22.70 21.91 -14.86
N VAL A 661 -21.40 21.73 -14.64
CA VAL A 661 -20.38 22.03 -15.65
C VAL A 661 -20.27 20.81 -16.57
N LEU A 662 -20.77 20.93 -17.79
CA LEU A 662 -20.66 19.88 -18.81
C LEU A 662 -19.20 19.73 -19.24
N GLY A 663 -18.70 18.49 -19.24
CA GLY A 663 -17.36 18.16 -19.75
C GLY A 663 -16.20 18.29 -18.76
N ASP A 664 -16.41 18.87 -17.57
CA ASP A 664 -15.41 18.91 -16.48
C ASP A 664 -16.04 18.50 -15.14
N PRO A 665 -16.00 17.18 -14.81
CA PRO A 665 -16.55 16.67 -13.56
C PRO A 665 -15.83 17.21 -12.32
N MET A 666 -14.54 17.54 -12.42
CA MET A 666 -13.74 18.03 -11.29
C MET A 666 -14.04 19.50 -10.98
N ALA A 667 -14.43 20.30 -11.98
CA ALA A 667 -15.00 21.62 -11.77
C ALA A 667 -16.26 21.60 -10.88
N ASN A 668 -17.11 20.57 -11.00
CA ASN A 668 -18.27 20.42 -10.12
C ASN A 668 -17.85 20.16 -8.67
N VAL A 669 -16.78 19.39 -8.44
CA VAL A 669 -16.20 19.21 -7.10
C VAL A 669 -15.72 20.55 -6.53
N ALA A 670 -15.02 21.36 -7.34
CA ALA A 670 -14.57 22.70 -6.95
C ALA A 670 -15.73 23.65 -6.60
N LEU A 671 -16.83 23.60 -7.34
CA LEU A 671 -18.05 24.36 -7.02
C LEU A 671 -18.65 23.98 -5.67
N VAL A 672 -18.76 22.67 -5.37
CA VAL A 672 -19.27 22.22 -4.06
C VAL A 672 -18.33 22.66 -2.94
N ARG A 673 -17.01 22.59 -3.14
CA ARG A 673 -16.01 23.09 -2.17
C ARG A 673 -16.20 24.57 -1.86
N LEU A 674 -16.31 25.42 -2.88
CA LEU A 674 -16.54 26.86 -2.74
C LEU A 674 -17.88 27.16 -2.04
N ARG A 675 -18.94 26.46 -2.43
CA ARG A 675 -20.29 26.62 -1.83
C ARG A 675 -20.33 26.20 -0.36
N ALA A 676 -19.63 25.11 0.00
CA ALA A 676 -19.51 24.64 1.37
C ALA A 676 -18.66 25.60 2.22
N LEU A 677 -17.57 26.14 1.66
CA LEU A 677 -16.75 27.15 2.32
C LEU A 677 -17.53 28.44 2.56
N LEU A 678 -18.35 28.90 1.59
CA LEU A 678 -19.26 30.05 1.80
C LEU A 678 -20.21 29.82 2.98
N GLU A 679 -20.76 28.62 3.12
CA GLU A 679 -21.63 28.28 4.26
C GLU A 679 -20.86 28.29 5.57
N LEU A 680 -19.65 27.73 5.57
CA LEU A 680 -18.78 27.66 6.74
C LEU A 680 -18.41 29.06 7.24
N LEU A 681 -18.05 29.98 6.33
CA LEU A 681 -17.65 31.35 6.68
C LEU A 681 -18.84 32.20 7.14
N THR A 682 -20.05 31.92 6.64
CA THR A 682 -21.24 32.72 6.97
C THR A 682 -21.96 32.26 8.24
N THR A 683 -21.92 30.96 8.55
CA THR A 683 -22.61 30.38 9.72
C THR A 683 -21.67 29.99 10.85
N GLU A 684 -20.35 29.97 10.59
CA GLU A 684 -19.31 29.46 11.49
C GLU A 684 -19.57 28.02 11.99
N SER A 685 -20.42 27.27 11.28
CA SER A 685 -20.89 25.95 11.68
C SER A 685 -20.37 24.87 10.73
N LEU A 686 -19.48 24.02 11.24
CA LEU A 686 -18.97 22.86 10.50
C LEU A 686 -20.08 21.89 10.06
N PRO A 687 -21.08 21.54 10.91
CA PRO A 687 -22.20 20.70 10.49
C PRO A 687 -22.98 21.25 9.28
N SER A 688 -23.13 22.57 9.19
CA SER A 688 -23.83 23.21 8.06
C SER A 688 -23.07 23.04 6.75
N ALA A 689 -21.74 23.18 6.79
CA ALA A 689 -20.90 22.95 5.62
C ALA A 689 -20.87 21.46 5.22
N LEU A 690 -20.77 20.54 6.19
CA LEU A 690 -20.81 19.10 5.94
C LEU A 690 -22.16 18.63 5.36
N ALA A 691 -23.27 19.28 5.73
CA ALA A 691 -24.58 18.98 5.15
C ALA A 691 -24.63 19.24 3.63
N ILE A 692 -23.91 20.24 3.13
CA ILE A 692 -23.80 20.53 1.69
C ILE A 692 -23.06 19.40 0.99
N TYR A 693 -21.91 18.98 1.52
CA TYR A 693 -21.17 17.83 0.98
C TYR A 693 -22.03 16.57 0.95
N ASN A 694 -22.71 16.24 2.06
CA ASN A 694 -23.54 15.04 2.18
C ASN A 694 -24.74 15.05 1.22
N HIS A 695 -25.33 16.21 0.93
CA HIS A 695 -26.39 16.33 -0.07
C HIS A 695 -25.90 15.98 -1.48
N HIS A 696 -24.75 16.52 -1.88
CA HIS A 696 -24.20 16.27 -3.21
C HIS A 696 -23.65 14.85 -3.37
N LEU A 697 -23.12 14.23 -2.31
CA LEU A 697 -22.71 12.82 -2.32
C LEU A 697 -23.87 11.84 -2.61
N GLN A 698 -25.12 12.25 -2.43
CA GLN A 698 -26.31 11.43 -2.72
C GLN A 698 -26.95 11.75 -4.08
N THR A 699 -26.41 12.72 -4.82
CA THR A 699 -26.96 13.19 -6.10
C THR A 699 -26.45 12.31 -7.25
N PRO A 700 -27.25 12.00 -8.29
CA PRO A 700 -26.82 11.17 -9.42
C PRO A 700 -25.65 11.75 -10.23
N GLN A 701 -25.31 13.03 -10.03
CA GLN A 701 -24.11 13.66 -10.60
C GLN A 701 -22.81 13.06 -10.04
N PHE A 702 -22.82 12.56 -8.80
CA PHE A 702 -21.66 11.99 -8.12
C PHE A 702 -21.94 10.51 -7.83
N LEU A 703 -21.67 9.65 -8.82
CA LEU A 703 -21.87 8.22 -8.67
C LEU A 703 -20.84 7.61 -7.70
N HIS A 704 -21.26 6.64 -6.92
CA HIS A 704 -20.33 5.91 -6.04
C HIS A 704 -19.21 5.26 -6.86
N HIS A 705 -18.01 5.20 -6.27
CA HIS A 705 -16.81 4.63 -6.89
C HIS A 705 -16.29 5.38 -8.14
N THR A 706 -16.69 6.63 -8.35
CA THR A 706 -16.04 7.52 -9.32
C THR A 706 -15.02 8.44 -8.66
N THR A 707 -14.17 9.06 -9.50
CA THR A 707 -13.09 9.96 -9.07
C THR A 707 -13.62 11.19 -8.34
N GLU A 708 -14.75 11.73 -8.82
CA GLU A 708 -15.37 12.95 -8.33
C GLU A 708 -16.03 12.72 -6.97
N HIS A 709 -16.70 11.57 -6.82
CA HIS A 709 -17.31 11.19 -5.55
C HIS A 709 -16.22 10.97 -4.50
N GLU A 710 -15.12 10.31 -4.83
CA GLU A 710 -13.99 10.16 -3.90
C GLU A 710 -13.36 11.51 -3.54
N ALA A 711 -13.14 12.37 -4.54
CA ALA A 711 -12.61 13.71 -4.32
C ALA A 711 -13.52 14.54 -3.41
N LEU A 712 -14.83 14.39 -3.53
CA LEU A 712 -15.79 15.08 -2.68
C LEU A 712 -15.78 14.56 -1.25
N VAL A 713 -15.70 13.24 -1.06
CA VAL A 713 -15.53 12.61 0.28
C VAL A 713 -14.25 13.10 0.95
N LEU A 714 -13.13 13.13 0.22
CA LEU A 714 -11.86 13.67 0.73
C LEU A 714 -11.99 15.14 1.11
N SER A 715 -12.63 15.95 0.26
CA SER A 715 -12.81 17.38 0.50
C SER A 715 -13.60 17.67 1.78
N ALA A 716 -14.65 16.89 2.03
CA ALA A 716 -15.45 17.00 3.25
C ALA A 716 -14.63 16.65 4.50
N ALA A 717 -13.82 15.58 4.44
CA ALA A 717 -12.95 15.17 5.54
C ALA A 717 -11.80 16.17 5.80
N LEU A 718 -11.18 16.71 4.75
CA LEU A 718 -10.16 17.77 4.83
C LEU A 718 -10.74 19.06 5.40
N CYS A 719 -11.95 19.46 4.98
CA CYS A 719 -12.64 20.63 5.51
C CYS A 719 -12.83 20.52 7.04
N ALA A 720 -13.33 19.37 7.51
CA ALA A 720 -13.46 19.09 8.94
C ALA A 720 -12.10 19.10 9.67
N PHE A 721 -11.08 18.50 9.06
CA PHE A 721 -9.74 18.45 9.63
C PHE A 721 -9.12 19.84 9.77
N HIS A 722 -9.15 20.67 8.72
CA HIS A 722 -8.58 22.01 8.76
C HIS A 722 -9.31 22.93 9.73
N TYR A 723 -10.64 22.89 9.75
CA TYR A 723 -11.43 23.69 10.71
C TYR A 723 -11.07 23.36 12.17
N THR A 724 -10.92 22.07 12.49
CA THR A 724 -10.70 21.60 13.86
C THR A 724 -9.23 21.62 14.29
N ARG A 725 -8.31 21.17 13.44
CA ARG A 725 -6.89 20.96 13.78
C ARG A 725 -6.00 22.09 13.31
N THR A 726 -6.15 22.55 12.06
CA THR A 726 -5.29 23.60 11.49
C THR A 726 -5.66 24.98 12.04
N LEU A 727 -6.95 25.33 12.03
CA LEU A 727 -7.46 26.60 12.53
C LEU A 727 -7.78 26.57 14.04
N GLY A 728 -7.82 25.39 14.65
CA GLY A 728 -8.04 25.24 16.09
C GLY A 728 -9.44 25.69 16.56
N ARG A 729 -10.44 25.71 15.67
CA ARG A 729 -11.80 26.18 16.01
C ARG A 729 -12.52 25.17 16.90
N PRO A 730 -13.33 25.62 17.88
CA PRO A 730 -13.98 24.73 18.84
C PRO A 730 -15.09 23.92 18.17
N CYS A 731 -14.95 22.59 18.16
CA CYS A 731 -15.92 21.66 17.60
C CYS A 731 -15.90 20.34 18.38
N PRO A 732 -17.05 19.65 18.58
CA PRO A 732 -17.07 18.30 19.11
C PRO A 732 -16.16 17.36 18.30
N PRO A 733 -15.24 16.61 18.96
CA PRO A 733 -14.34 15.69 18.25
C PRO A 733 -15.07 14.54 17.55
N SER A 734 -16.32 14.26 17.95
CA SER A 734 -17.18 13.28 17.30
C SER A 734 -17.45 13.64 15.84
N ILE A 735 -17.57 14.91 15.48
CA ILE A 735 -17.90 15.31 14.10
C ILE A 735 -16.77 14.94 13.13
N LEU A 736 -15.51 15.27 13.49
CA LEU A 736 -14.36 14.88 12.67
C LEU A 736 -14.23 13.36 12.59
N ARG A 737 -14.44 12.66 13.71
CA ARG A 737 -14.37 11.20 13.77
C ARG A 737 -15.43 10.54 12.90
N ASP A 738 -16.69 10.95 13.06
CA ASP A 738 -17.82 10.36 12.35
C ASP A 738 -17.64 10.55 10.84
N GLN A 739 -17.17 11.74 10.44
CA GLN A 739 -16.83 12.04 9.06
C GLN A 739 -15.67 11.17 8.54
N ALA A 740 -14.56 11.09 9.27
CA ALA A 740 -13.41 10.27 8.88
C ALA A 740 -13.77 8.78 8.83
N THR A 741 -14.57 8.29 9.79
CA THR A 741 -15.04 6.90 9.85
C THR A 741 -15.98 6.56 8.68
N ALA A 742 -16.86 7.48 8.30
CA ALA A 742 -17.71 7.33 7.12
C ALA A 742 -16.87 7.31 5.83
N ALA A 743 -15.86 8.17 5.74
CA ALA A 743 -14.99 8.26 4.57
C ALA A 743 -14.18 6.97 4.33
N ILE A 744 -13.55 6.40 5.36
CA ILE A 744 -12.78 5.15 5.22
C ILE A 744 -13.64 3.94 4.90
N LYS A 745 -14.94 3.94 5.26
CA LYS A 745 -15.89 2.88 4.89
C LYS A 745 -16.25 2.92 3.41
N LEU A 746 -16.28 4.11 2.81
CA LEU A 746 -16.55 4.28 1.38
C LEU A 746 -15.31 4.01 0.53
N TYR A 747 -14.14 4.50 0.98
CA TYR A 747 -12.87 4.41 0.26
C TYR A 747 -11.73 3.93 1.18
N PRO A 748 -11.73 2.64 1.54
CA PRO A 748 -10.72 2.05 2.43
C PRO A 748 -9.31 1.98 1.81
N GLY A 749 -9.17 2.21 0.51
CA GLY A 749 -7.88 2.24 -0.18
C GLY A 749 -7.16 3.59 -0.13
N ASN A 750 -7.87 4.68 0.19
CA ASN A 750 -7.28 6.01 0.15
C ASN A 750 -6.50 6.31 1.44
N THR A 751 -5.19 6.29 1.33
CA THR A 751 -4.24 6.52 2.43
C THR A 751 -4.33 7.92 3.04
N ILE A 752 -4.81 8.94 2.30
CA ILE A 752 -5.08 10.27 2.87
C ILE A 752 -6.29 10.19 3.82
N LEU A 753 -7.38 9.52 3.42
CA LEU A 753 -8.53 9.32 4.30
C LEU A 753 -8.16 8.51 5.54
N LEU A 754 -7.32 7.49 5.36
CA LEU A 754 -6.80 6.68 6.47
C LEU A 754 -5.93 7.52 7.43
N GLY A 755 -5.09 8.41 6.91
CA GLY A 755 -4.28 9.32 7.74
C GLY A 755 -5.13 10.37 8.47
N LEU A 756 -6.16 10.92 7.82
CA LEU A 756 -7.15 11.81 8.45
C LEU A 756 -7.87 11.11 9.61
N PHE A 757 -8.21 9.83 9.43
CA PHE A 757 -8.78 9.00 10.48
C PHE A 757 -7.84 8.86 11.68
N LEU A 758 -6.54 8.58 11.47
CA LEU A 758 -5.56 8.50 12.56
C LEU A 758 -5.40 9.84 13.30
N GLU A 759 -5.33 10.95 12.58
CA GLU A 759 -5.25 12.28 13.20
C GLU A 759 -6.54 12.64 13.95
N SER A 760 -7.70 12.11 13.56
CA SER A 760 -8.94 12.24 14.32
C SER A 760 -8.88 11.50 15.67
N GLU A 761 -8.17 10.37 15.73
CA GLU A 761 -8.03 9.54 16.94
C GLU A 761 -6.92 10.01 17.91
N ARG A 762 -5.96 10.82 17.42
CA ARG A 762 -4.81 11.35 18.18
C ARG A 762 -5.17 12.05 19.51
N GLY A 763 -6.42 12.52 19.67
CA GLY A 763 -6.90 13.21 20.88
C GLY A 763 -7.49 12.33 21.98
N GLU A 764 -8.00 11.13 21.67
CA GLU A 764 -8.81 10.33 22.60
C GLU A 764 -8.14 9.03 23.09
N LYS A 765 -6.97 8.68 22.55
CA LYS A 765 -6.13 7.57 23.04
C LYS A 765 -6.79 6.18 23.00
N VAL A 766 -7.77 5.94 22.12
CA VAL A 766 -8.48 4.64 22.01
C VAL A 766 -7.90 3.79 20.88
N TRP A 767 -6.72 3.22 21.11
CA TRP A 767 -6.03 2.32 20.16
C TRP A 767 -6.90 1.12 19.73
N GLY A 768 -7.81 0.65 20.60
CA GLY A 768 -8.77 -0.40 20.30
C GLY A 768 -9.71 -0.07 19.11
N ARG A 769 -10.06 1.21 18.91
CA ARG A 769 -10.90 1.63 17.77
C ARG A 769 -10.14 1.59 16.45
N VAL A 770 -8.89 2.05 16.45
CA VAL A 770 -8.01 1.96 15.27
C VAL A 770 -7.84 0.50 14.88
N ARG A 771 -7.61 -0.37 15.87
CA ARG A 771 -7.49 -1.81 15.68
C ARG A 771 -8.76 -2.48 15.15
N ALA A 772 -9.94 -2.04 15.60
CA ALA A 772 -11.22 -2.50 15.09
C ALA A 772 -11.43 -2.02 13.65
N ALA A 773 -11.13 -0.74 13.34
CA ALA A 773 -11.23 -0.22 11.98
C ALA A 773 -10.29 -0.94 11.00
N VAL A 774 -9.07 -1.31 11.42
CA VAL A 774 -8.16 -2.13 10.59
C VAL A 774 -8.79 -3.49 10.25
N SER A 775 -9.34 -4.18 11.24
CA SER A 775 -9.97 -5.50 11.07
C SER A 775 -11.27 -5.44 10.25
N ASP A 776 -12.13 -4.49 10.59
CA ASP A 776 -13.55 -4.47 10.20
C ASP A 776 -13.82 -3.56 9.00
N VAL A 777 -12.83 -2.79 8.53
CA VAL A 777 -13.01 -1.86 7.39
C VAL A 777 -11.86 -2.01 6.39
N ILE A 778 -10.62 -2.00 6.85
CA ILE A 778 -9.46 -1.89 5.95
C ILE A 778 -9.08 -3.26 5.36
N LEU A 779 -9.08 -4.29 6.20
CA LEU A 779 -8.77 -5.67 5.80
C LEU A 779 -10.03 -6.51 5.54
N GLN A 780 -11.21 -5.88 5.46
CA GLN A 780 -12.44 -6.59 5.14
C GLN A 780 -12.50 -6.93 3.65
N GLU A 781 -12.59 -8.22 3.33
CA GLU A 781 -12.85 -8.70 1.97
C GLU A 781 -14.33 -8.53 1.61
N ASP A 782 -14.70 -7.47 0.90
CA ASP A 782 -16.03 -7.38 0.30
C ASP A 782 -16.01 -8.11 -1.05
N LEU A 783 -16.28 -9.42 -1.04
CA LEU A 783 -16.39 -10.22 -2.28
C LEU A 783 -17.67 -9.82 -3.04
N LYS A 784 -17.64 -8.71 -3.77
CA LYS A 784 -18.64 -8.35 -4.79
C LYS A 784 -18.27 -9.01 -6.13
N ASP A 785 -19.15 -8.85 -7.12
CA ASP A 785 -18.94 -9.33 -8.50
C ASP A 785 -17.67 -8.68 -9.14
N ASP A 786 -17.33 -7.47 -8.69
CA ASP A 786 -16.17 -6.73 -9.15
C ASP A 786 -14.90 -7.05 -8.34
N MET A 787 -13.88 -7.56 -9.03
CA MET A 787 -12.52 -7.81 -8.51
C MET A 787 -11.82 -6.54 -7.96
N LYS A 788 -12.38 -5.35 -8.21
CA LYS A 788 -11.91 -4.03 -7.75
C LYS A 788 -12.14 -3.78 -6.25
N THR A 789 -12.98 -4.57 -5.59
CA THR A 789 -13.36 -4.38 -4.17
C THR A 789 -12.56 -5.24 -3.18
N GLU A 790 -11.73 -6.14 -3.68
CA GLU A 790 -10.83 -6.95 -2.85
C GLU A 790 -9.75 -6.10 -2.16
N VAL A 791 -9.11 -6.67 -1.13
CA VAL A 791 -8.09 -5.98 -0.34
C VAL A 791 -6.85 -5.76 -1.21
N SER A 792 -6.43 -4.50 -1.39
CA SER A 792 -5.23 -4.17 -2.14
C SER A 792 -3.96 -4.29 -1.28
N LEU A 793 -2.81 -4.49 -1.92
CA LEU A 793 -1.51 -4.52 -1.24
C LEU A 793 -1.29 -3.27 -0.39
N ALA A 794 -1.61 -2.09 -0.93
CA ALA A 794 -1.51 -0.82 -0.20
C ALA A 794 -2.28 -0.83 1.14
N ARG A 795 -3.48 -1.44 1.21
CA ARG A 795 -4.24 -1.57 2.46
C ARG A 795 -3.54 -2.48 3.47
N VAL A 796 -2.94 -3.58 3.01
CA VAL A 796 -2.16 -4.50 3.85
C VAL A 796 -0.92 -3.79 4.39
N LEU A 797 -0.16 -3.12 3.52
CA LEU A 797 1.05 -2.39 3.91
C LEU A 797 0.75 -1.25 4.89
N TRP A 798 -0.34 -0.53 4.66
CA TRP A 798 -0.80 0.50 5.59
C TRP A 798 -1.18 -0.10 6.95
N ALA A 799 -1.87 -1.24 6.97
CA ALA A 799 -2.23 -1.93 8.22
C ALA A 799 -1.00 -2.40 9.00
N VAL A 800 0.05 -2.87 8.30
CA VAL A 800 1.35 -3.23 8.91
C VAL A 800 2.03 -1.98 9.49
N TRP A 801 2.10 -0.89 8.72
CA TRP A 801 2.72 0.35 9.18
C TRP A 801 1.99 0.95 10.39
N VAL A 802 0.65 0.86 10.44
CA VAL A 802 -0.15 1.43 11.54
C VAL A 802 0.18 0.84 12.90
N GLU A 803 0.61 -0.42 12.98
CA GLU A 803 1.05 -0.99 14.27
C GLU A 803 2.31 -0.29 14.82
N SER A 804 3.05 0.44 13.98
CA SER A 804 4.18 1.29 14.39
C SER A 804 3.79 2.74 14.73
N TRP A 805 2.51 3.11 14.62
CA TRP A 805 2.05 4.49 14.80
C TRP A 805 2.21 4.99 16.25
N GLU A 806 2.08 4.12 17.25
CA GLU A 806 2.37 4.41 18.67
C GLU A 806 3.78 3.95 19.06
N HIS A 807 4.67 4.89 19.40
CA HIS A 807 6.03 4.55 19.81
C HIS A 807 6.04 3.69 21.07
N GLY A 808 6.79 2.59 21.02
CA GLY A 808 7.00 1.71 22.17
C GLY A 808 5.89 0.67 22.40
N ASN A 809 4.83 0.63 21.59
CA ASN A 809 3.78 -0.40 21.66
C ASN A 809 3.65 -1.14 20.32
N TYR A 810 4.65 -1.96 20.01
CA TYR A 810 4.71 -2.72 18.78
C TYR A 810 4.35 -4.19 19.02
N GLU A 811 3.19 -4.63 18.56
CA GLU A 811 2.67 -5.98 18.77
C GLU A 811 3.03 -6.90 17.58
N GLN A 812 4.16 -7.60 17.71
CA GLN A 812 4.72 -8.41 16.62
C GLN A 812 3.75 -9.49 16.11
N GLU A 813 3.04 -10.20 16.98
CA GLU A 813 2.09 -11.26 16.59
C GLU A 813 0.93 -10.74 15.74
N ARG A 814 0.53 -9.47 15.93
CA ARG A 814 -0.53 -8.87 15.13
C ARG A 814 -0.05 -8.58 13.71
N VAL A 815 1.16 -8.06 13.57
CA VAL A 815 1.80 -7.85 12.26
C VAL A 815 1.99 -9.19 11.55
N ARG A 816 2.45 -10.23 12.26
CA ARG A 816 2.51 -11.61 11.76
C ARG A 816 1.16 -12.09 11.25
N ASN A 817 0.10 -11.89 12.01
CA ASN A 817 -1.25 -12.32 11.63
C ASN A 817 -1.79 -11.58 10.39
N VAL A 818 -1.46 -10.29 10.23
CA VAL A 818 -1.85 -9.52 9.03
C VAL A 818 -1.08 -10.04 7.80
N LEU A 819 0.24 -10.21 7.93
CA LEU A 819 1.10 -10.70 6.84
C LEU A 819 0.78 -12.15 6.48
N SER A 820 0.57 -13.03 7.46
CA SER A 820 0.23 -14.44 7.22
C SER A 820 -1.13 -14.59 6.55
N LYS A 821 -2.12 -13.77 6.91
CA LYS A 821 -3.41 -13.73 6.20
C LYS A 821 -3.25 -13.26 4.75
N ALA A 822 -2.48 -12.20 4.54
CA ALA A 822 -2.27 -11.65 3.20
C ALA A 822 -1.52 -12.64 2.28
N VAL A 823 -0.50 -13.33 2.79
CA VAL A 823 0.27 -14.32 2.04
C VAL A 823 -0.56 -15.56 1.67
N ASN A 824 -1.54 -15.92 2.50
CA ASN A 824 -2.46 -17.04 2.23
C ASN A 824 -3.64 -16.65 1.33
N ASP A 825 -3.79 -15.37 0.97
CA ASP A 825 -4.81 -14.94 0.02
C ASP A 825 -4.38 -15.32 -1.42
N HIS A 826 -5.30 -15.94 -2.16
CA HIS A 826 -5.07 -16.42 -3.52
C HIS A 826 -4.59 -15.32 -4.48
N ARG A 827 -4.98 -14.06 -4.26
CA ARG A 827 -4.54 -12.94 -5.09
C ARG A 827 -3.17 -12.40 -4.72
N MET A 828 -2.84 -12.36 -3.43
CA MET A 828 -1.64 -11.68 -2.94
C MET A 828 -0.45 -12.61 -2.70
N ARG A 829 -0.67 -13.92 -2.64
CA ARG A 829 0.38 -14.94 -2.49
C ARG A 829 1.51 -14.83 -3.52
N HIS A 830 1.23 -14.30 -4.72
CA HIS A 830 2.22 -14.18 -5.78
C HIS A 830 2.86 -12.78 -5.85
N SER A 831 2.73 -11.97 -4.81
CA SER A 831 3.38 -10.64 -4.73
C SER A 831 4.78 -10.75 -4.12
N PRO A 832 5.86 -10.53 -4.90
CA PRO A 832 7.23 -10.53 -4.37
C PRO A 832 7.42 -9.53 -3.23
N VAL A 833 6.75 -8.38 -3.34
CA VAL A 833 6.84 -7.29 -2.38
C VAL A 833 6.31 -7.68 -1.01
N LEU A 834 5.17 -8.39 -0.97
CA LEU A 834 4.58 -8.86 0.27
C LEU A 834 5.50 -9.86 0.98
N TRP A 835 6.06 -10.83 0.25
CA TRP A 835 7.01 -11.79 0.78
C TRP A 835 8.28 -11.12 1.29
N ARG A 836 8.82 -10.15 0.53
CA ARG A 836 10.01 -9.41 0.94
C ARG A 836 9.82 -8.69 2.26
N ILE A 837 8.69 -8.00 2.40
CA ILE A 837 8.31 -7.27 3.63
C ILE A 837 8.13 -8.24 4.81
N TYR A 838 7.56 -9.43 4.58
CA TYR A 838 7.41 -10.43 5.63
C TYR A 838 8.75 -11.06 6.06
N LEU A 839 9.62 -11.37 5.11
CA LEU A 839 10.97 -11.86 5.38
C LEU A 839 11.77 -10.83 6.18
N GLU A 840 11.77 -9.57 5.74
CA GLU A 840 12.45 -8.48 6.43
C GLU A 840 11.92 -8.29 7.86
N PHE A 841 10.61 -8.39 8.06
CA PHE A 841 10.00 -8.33 9.39
C PHE A 841 10.53 -9.43 10.32
N GLU A 842 10.58 -10.70 9.89
CA GLU A 842 11.06 -11.79 10.75
C GLU A 842 12.57 -11.73 10.99
N ILE A 843 13.34 -11.26 10.01
CA ILE A 843 14.78 -11.01 10.14
C ILE A 843 15.01 -9.94 11.22
N ARG A 844 14.29 -8.82 11.16
CA ARG A 844 14.34 -7.75 12.19
C ARG A 844 13.83 -8.21 13.55
N ALA A 845 12.89 -9.16 13.59
CA ALA A 845 12.40 -9.75 14.83
C ALA A 845 13.41 -10.72 15.46
N GLY A 846 14.47 -11.10 14.72
CA GLY A 846 15.48 -12.06 15.13
C GLY A 846 15.01 -13.51 15.05
N GLN A 847 13.91 -13.79 14.35
CA GLN A 847 13.34 -15.14 14.20
C GLN A 847 13.85 -15.80 12.92
N LEU A 848 15.16 -16.06 12.86
CA LEU A 848 15.82 -16.51 11.64
C LEU A 848 15.34 -17.89 11.15
N THR A 849 14.92 -18.78 12.05
CA THR A 849 14.36 -20.10 11.69
C THR A 849 13.02 -19.97 10.97
N ARG A 850 12.15 -19.07 11.44
CA ARG A 850 10.90 -18.73 10.75
C ARG A 850 11.18 -18.05 9.42
N ALA A 851 12.13 -17.13 9.37
CA ALA A 851 12.55 -16.47 8.15
C ALA A 851 13.05 -17.48 7.10
N LYS A 852 13.81 -18.50 7.50
CA LYS A 852 14.23 -19.61 6.61
C LYS A 852 13.02 -20.37 6.05
N ALA A 853 12.07 -20.77 6.89
CA ALA A 853 10.86 -21.46 6.44
C ALA A 853 10.01 -20.61 5.49
N LEU A 854 9.86 -19.32 5.80
CA LEU A 854 9.19 -18.35 4.92
C LEU A 854 9.93 -18.15 3.61
N LEU A 855 11.26 -18.21 3.62
CA LEU A 855 12.06 -18.03 2.41
C LEU A 855 11.79 -19.16 1.40
N TYR A 856 11.71 -20.41 1.86
CA TYR A 856 11.30 -21.53 0.99
C TYR A 856 9.89 -21.32 0.41
N GLN A 857 8.93 -20.89 1.24
CA GLN A 857 7.57 -20.61 0.77
C GLN A 857 7.53 -19.45 -0.24
N ALA A 858 8.34 -18.41 -0.02
CA ALA A 858 8.46 -17.28 -0.93
C ALA A 858 9.05 -17.70 -2.28
N THR A 859 10.09 -18.56 -2.28
CA THR A 859 10.68 -19.08 -3.52
C THR A 859 9.76 -20.05 -4.27
N ASP A 860 8.86 -20.73 -3.57
CA ASP A 860 7.85 -21.57 -4.23
C ASP A 860 6.73 -20.73 -4.83
N ALA A 861 6.32 -19.65 -4.16
CA ALA A 861 5.26 -18.77 -4.64
C ALA A 861 5.71 -17.81 -5.75
N CYS A 862 6.97 -17.36 -5.69
CA CYS A 862 7.58 -16.37 -6.58
C CYS A 862 9.00 -16.83 -7.00
N PRO A 863 9.11 -17.87 -7.85
CA PRO A 863 10.39 -18.49 -8.20
C PRO A 863 11.35 -17.60 -9.00
N TRP A 864 10.87 -16.57 -9.70
CA TRP A 864 11.70 -15.74 -10.58
C TRP A 864 12.47 -14.62 -9.85
N VAL A 865 12.26 -14.42 -8.56
CA VAL A 865 12.79 -13.26 -7.83
C VAL A 865 14.21 -13.52 -7.32
N LYS A 866 15.22 -12.95 -7.98
CA LYS A 866 16.64 -13.09 -7.62
C LYS A 866 16.93 -12.72 -6.17
N GLU A 867 16.31 -11.64 -5.68
CA GLU A 867 16.56 -11.10 -4.35
C GLU A 867 16.29 -12.10 -3.22
N PHE A 868 15.30 -12.98 -3.38
CA PHE A 868 15.01 -14.03 -2.38
C PHE A 868 16.16 -15.01 -2.24
N TYR A 869 16.73 -15.46 -3.35
CA TYR A 869 17.88 -16.35 -3.32
C TYR A 869 19.08 -15.72 -2.62
N LEU A 870 19.35 -14.43 -2.89
CA LEU A 870 20.46 -13.71 -2.27
C LEU A 870 20.31 -13.55 -0.74
N LEU A 871 19.10 -13.65 -0.17
CA LEU A 871 18.91 -13.60 1.28
C LEU A 871 19.52 -14.81 2.00
N ALA A 872 19.49 -16.00 1.38
CA ALA A 872 20.10 -17.22 1.94
C ALA A 872 21.62 -17.06 2.13
N PHE A 873 22.27 -16.34 1.21
CA PHE A 873 23.72 -16.14 1.19
C PHE A 873 24.20 -14.93 2.01
N ASP A 874 23.33 -13.98 2.34
CA ASP A 874 23.66 -12.72 3.03
C ASP A 874 23.11 -12.70 4.47
N GLN A 875 21.85 -12.27 4.64
CA GLN A 875 21.24 -12.03 5.95
C GLN A 875 20.89 -13.32 6.71
N LEU A 876 20.55 -14.40 5.99
CA LEU A 876 20.20 -15.70 6.59
C LEU A 876 21.35 -16.71 6.58
N ARG A 877 22.55 -16.29 6.15
CA ARG A 877 23.73 -17.15 5.99
C ARG A 877 24.01 -18.07 7.17
N SER A 878 23.77 -17.61 8.40
CA SER A 878 24.01 -18.37 9.63
C SER A 878 23.05 -19.55 9.85
N THR A 879 21.94 -19.64 9.10
CA THR A 879 20.94 -20.71 9.24
C THR A 879 21.02 -21.76 8.12
N PHE A 880 21.87 -21.55 7.13
CA PHE A 880 22.06 -22.42 5.98
C PHE A 880 23.40 -23.16 6.06
N THR A 881 23.37 -24.46 5.74
CA THR A 881 24.56 -25.29 5.57
C THR A 881 25.11 -25.15 4.15
N HIS A 882 26.36 -25.57 3.94
CA HIS A 882 27.01 -25.53 2.62
C HIS A 882 26.23 -26.35 1.57
N THR A 883 25.83 -27.57 1.91
CA THR A 883 25.04 -28.45 1.03
C THR A 883 23.70 -27.81 0.62
N GLN A 884 23.07 -27.09 1.54
CA GLN A 884 21.86 -26.35 1.23
C GLN A 884 22.17 -25.19 0.27
N LEU A 885 23.22 -24.41 0.51
CA LEU A 885 23.60 -23.30 -0.40
C LEU A 885 23.96 -23.79 -1.82
N ASP A 886 24.58 -24.95 -1.95
CA ASP A 886 24.86 -25.57 -3.26
C ASP A 886 23.57 -25.99 -3.98
N SER A 887 22.60 -26.54 -3.23
CA SER A 887 21.26 -26.83 -3.77
C SER A 887 20.52 -25.56 -4.21
N TRP A 888 20.68 -24.45 -3.47
CA TRP A 888 20.11 -23.15 -3.83
C TRP A 888 20.75 -22.59 -5.10
N THR A 889 22.07 -22.72 -5.26
CA THR A 889 22.79 -22.31 -6.47
C THR A 889 22.33 -23.13 -7.68
N SER A 890 22.18 -24.45 -7.51
CA SER A 890 21.65 -25.35 -8.55
C SER A 890 20.23 -24.98 -8.95
N LEU A 891 19.39 -24.63 -7.97
CA LEU A 891 18.01 -24.21 -8.20
C LEU A 891 17.91 -22.83 -8.87
N MET A 892 18.82 -21.90 -8.55
CA MET A 892 18.95 -20.64 -9.28
C MET A 892 19.31 -20.89 -10.76
N ALA A 893 20.23 -21.81 -11.02
CA ALA A 893 20.62 -22.18 -12.38
C ALA A 893 19.48 -22.88 -13.15
N GLU A 894 18.77 -23.82 -12.52
CA GLU A 894 17.61 -24.51 -13.11
C GLU A 894 16.51 -23.52 -13.50
N ARG A 895 16.27 -22.51 -12.65
CA ARG A 895 15.27 -21.45 -12.89
C ARG A 895 15.82 -20.29 -13.73
N GLN A 896 17.02 -20.40 -14.28
CA GLN A 896 17.69 -19.36 -15.07
C GLN A 896 17.72 -17.97 -14.41
N ILE A 897 17.83 -17.93 -13.08
CA ILE A 897 18.04 -16.70 -12.33
C ILE A 897 19.44 -16.21 -12.62
N ARG A 898 19.56 -14.99 -13.14
CA ARG A 898 20.84 -14.49 -13.62
C ARG A 898 21.79 -14.17 -12.46
N THR A 899 22.93 -14.85 -12.43
CA THR A 899 24.09 -14.50 -11.59
C THR A 899 25.06 -13.63 -12.40
N ARG A 900 25.64 -12.59 -11.80
CA ARG A 900 26.62 -11.69 -12.48
C ARG A 900 28.04 -12.23 -12.38
N THR A 901 28.33 -12.94 -11.30
CA THR A 901 29.62 -13.47 -10.93
C THR A 901 29.47 -14.92 -10.50
N ASP A 902 30.47 -15.73 -10.85
CA ASP A 902 30.52 -17.11 -10.41
C ASP A 902 30.93 -17.18 -8.93
N ILE A 903 30.19 -17.96 -8.16
CA ILE A 903 30.47 -18.17 -6.74
C ILE A 903 31.68 -19.09 -6.55
N GLU A 904 31.93 -20.01 -7.49
CA GLU A 904 33.01 -21.00 -7.42
C GLU A 904 34.39 -20.33 -7.36
N GLU A 905 34.57 -19.21 -8.06
CA GLU A 905 35.81 -18.41 -8.02
C GLU A 905 36.15 -17.90 -6.61
N LEU A 906 35.13 -17.55 -5.83
CA LEU A 906 35.30 -17.06 -4.46
C LEU A 906 35.50 -18.21 -3.46
N LEU A 907 34.97 -19.39 -3.76
CA LEU A 907 35.09 -20.58 -2.92
C LEU A 907 36.40 -21.34 -3.14
N ALA A 908 37.06 -21.18 -4.29
CA ALA A 908 38.26 -21.94 -4.68
C ALA A 908 39.41 -21.95 -3.66
N ASN A 909 39.52 -20.92 -2.80
CA ASN A 909 40.57 -20.78 -1.79
C ASN A 909 40.04 -20.76 -0.35
N TRP A 910 38.77 -21.09 -0.14
CA TRP A 910 38.12 -21.00 1.17
C TRP A 910 37.91 -22.38 1.78
N VAL A 911 38.35 -22.56 3.02
CA VAL A 911 38.12 -23.79 3.80
C VAL A 911 37.06 -23.48 4.86
N PRO A 912 35.96 -24.26 4.92
CA PRO A 912 34.90 -24.02 5.91
C PRO A 912 35.45 -24.17 7.34
N PRO A 913 35.16 -23.21 8.24
CA PRO A 913 35.42 -23.41 9.65
C PRO A 913 34.36 -24.37 10.22
N ASN A 914 34.73 -25.64 10.41
CA ASN A 914 33.99 -26.73 11.12
C ASN A 914 33.33 -27.84 10.28
N GLU A 915 34.06 -28.54 9.40
CA GLU A 915 33.54 -29.78 8.79
C GLU A 915 33.43 -30.98 9.77
N ASP A 916 34.05 -30.93 10.96
CA ASP A 916 34.11 -32.10 11.87
C ASP A 916 32.96 -32.20 12.90
N SER A 917 32.01 -31.25 12.94
CA SER A 917 30.96 -31.17 13.98
C SER A 917 29.52 -31.36 13.46
N ASP A 918 29.28 -31.03 12.19
CA ASP A 918 27.90 -30.84 11.70
C ASP A 918 27.19 -32.15 11.32
N SER A 919 27.91 -33.25 11.17
CA SER A 919 27.30 -34.57 10.92
C SER A 919 26.68 -35.21 12.17
N GLU A 920 27.08 -34.82 13.38
CA GLU A 920 26.48 -35.29 14.64
C GLU A 920 25.39 -34.36 15.18
N ALA A 921 25.38 -33.07 14.78
CA ALA A 921 24.43 -32.08 15.29
C ALA A 921 23.01 -32.19 14.67
N GLU A 922 22.87 -32.69 13.43
CA GLU A 922 21.55 -32.91 12.81
C GLU A 922 20.74 -34.02 13.50
N LEU A 923 21.39 -35.00 14.15
CA LEU A 923 20.70 -36.03 14.93
C LEU A 923 20.18 -35.51 16.28
N GLY A 924 20.85 -34.51 16.88
CA GLY A 924 20.47 -33.94 18.18
C GLY A 924 19.43 -32.81 18.10
N MET A 925 19.45 -32.01 17.03
CA MET A 925 18.54 -30.86 16.88
C MET A 925 17.09 -31.27 16.65
N GLY A 926 16.85 -32.34 15.88
CA GLY A 926 15.50 -32.90 15.70
C GLY A 926 14.94 -33.49 17.00
N GLU A 927 15.77 -34.14 17.82
CA GLU A 927 15.36 -34.67 19.12
C GLU A 927 15.04 -33.55 20.12
N LEU A 928 15.84 -32.47 20.16
CA LEU A 928 15.58 -31.33 21.03
C LEU A 928 14.29 -30.58 20.68
N GLU A 929 13.97 -30.41 19.40
CA GLU A 929 12.75 -29.74 18.94
C GLU A 929 11.48 -30.60 19.21
N ILE A 930 11.62 -31.92 19.10
CA ILE A 930 10.58 -32.89 19.49
C ILE A 930 10.40 -32.90 21.02
N GLU A 931 11.49 -32.79 21.78
CA GLU A 931 11.47 -32.79 23.23
C GLU A 931 10.91 -31.49 23.83
N GLU A 932 11.19 -30.33 23.23
CA GLU A 932 10.55 -29.05 23.59
C GLU A 932 9.05 -29.05 23.26
N ARG A 933 8.64 -29.53 22.08
CA ARG A 933 7.21 -29.70 21.74
C ARG A 933 6.53 -30.69 22.68
N ALA A 934 7.19 -31.78 23.04
CA ALA A 934 6.67 -32.74 24.00
C ALA A 934 6.55 -32.15 25.41
N GLN A 935 7.48 -31.28 25.82
CA GLN A 935 7.42 -30.57 27.10
C GLN A 935 6.30 -29.52 27.13
N GLU A 936 6.11 -28.73 26.06
CA GLU A 936 4.96 -27.81 25.95
C GLU A 936 3.63 -28.56 25.96
N LEU A 937 3.52 -29.68 25.23
CA LEU A 937 2.33 -30.53 25.25
C LEU A 937 2.07 -31.17 26.61
N ARG A 938 3.11 -31.53 27.38
CA ARG A 938 2.98 -31.99 28.77
C ARG A 938 2.52 -30.86 29.70
N ARG A 939 2.96 -29.63 29.46
CA ARG A 939 2.59 -28.43 30.23
C ARG A 939 1.15 -27.98 29.98
N LEU A 940 0.62 -28.29 28.80
CA LEU A 940 -0.73 -27.94 28.35
C LEU A 940 -1.77 -29.04 28.60
N ARG A 941 -1.39 -30.18 29.19
CA ARG A 941 -2.36 -31.19 29.63
C ARG A 941 -3.12 -30.70 30.87
N PRO A 942 -4.45 -30.66 30.86
CA PRO A 942 -5.22 -30.51 32.09
C PRO A 942 -5.13 -31.83 32.87
N TYR A 943 -4.89 -31.73 34.18
CA TYR A 943 -4.84 -32.89 35.09
C TYR A 943 -6.14 -33.70 35.06
#